data_AF-A0A821W8L4-F1
#
_entry.id   AF-A0A821W8L4-F1
#
_cell.length_a   1.000
_cell.length_b   1.000
_cell.length_c   1.000
_cell.angle_alpha   90.00
_cell.angle_beta   90.00
_cell.angle_gamma   90.00
#
_symmetry.space_group_name_H-M   'P 1'
#
loop_
_entity.id
_entity.type
_entity.pdbx_description
1 polymer ?
#
loop_
_entity_poly.entity_id
_entity_poly.type
_entity_poly.pdbx_seq_one_letter_code
_entity_poly.pdbx_strand_id
1 'polypeptide(L)'
;MCVVKGKDEESCQNYIRVLVSLGSGRLLICGTNSFKPVCREYGVQRDNYHMEKEKSGQAVCPYDPEHNSTAVYADAELYSGTVADFSGMEPIIYREPLQTEPYDSMTLNAPDFVNSLVHGNFVYFFFRETAVEYINCGKSVFSRVARVCRDDRGGPHRFKQRWTSFLKSRLNCSVAGDFPFYFNEIQSTTELIEGVYGGLNAQLIYGTFTTPPNSISGSAVCAFSMQDIADTFEGTFKEQSAINSNWLPVNSAKVPEPRPGTCHNDSRQLPDQTLNFIKTHALMDESVPAFFGEPIVIRTSFHYRFTQIAVDPQVKTPGGKAYDVLFIGTDNGKIIKAINAVSYDTNKRAAPVVIEELQAFGAGSPVRALRVARAGRDAARLIAVSDKEVLSLRLHRCSSDKISSCSECVALQDPYCAWDKQAGRCRAYSHGVSRWLDENSFYQSVSTGSHAACPHSKDAGAVGGLSSGLYDDARENKGEVINIVQDKDGKGSNNNNEGPEVLAADPPPAAYSVETLALAVAAGALAALGAGFAAGYICGRRCKKDDDDNMPYPDTEYEYFEQRQNINRIQAEPKLLQQVEEVTYAEPVLAPQPKPASPRATLRKHPPYHPHHETLFQFQPDTYRRDNFGTLRSHQGDGYRRGNDNGFSTTRSVKKVYL
;
A
#
# COMPACT_ATOMS: atom_id res chain seq x y z
N MET A 1 -35.98 -11.22 5.95
CA MET A 1 -35.79 -9.83 5.47
C MET A 1 -34.54 -9.69 4.62
N CYS A 2 -33.36 -10.15 5.08
CA CYS A 2 -32.11 -10.13 4.30
C CYS A 2 -32.23 -10.82 2.93
N VAL A 3 -32.68 -12.08 2.89
CA VAL A 3 -32.92 -12.83 1.64
C VAL A 3 -33.96 -12.15 0.73
N VAL A 4 -34.99 -11.54 1.33
CA VAL A 4 -36.03 -10.79 0.58
C VAL A 4 -35.44 -9.57 -0.13
N LYS A 5 -34.33 -9.01 0.36
CA LYS A 5 -33.59 -7.91 -0.28
C LYS A 5 -32.55 -8.41 -1.31
N GLY A 6 -32.54 -9.69 -1.65
CA GLY A 6 -31.70 -10.26 -2.71
C GLY A 6 -30.30 -10.70 -2.28
N LYS A 7 -30.03 -10.85 -0.98
CA LYS A 7 -28.78 -11.42 -0.46
C LYS A 7 -28.90 -12.94 -0.30
N ASP A 8 -27.78 -13.64 -0.42
CA ASP A 8 -27.68 -15.09 -0.26
C ASP A 8 -27.89 -15.53 1.20
N GLU A 9 -28.36 -16.78 1.38
CA GLU A 9 -28.69 -17.32 2.69
C GLU A 9 -27.45 -17.48 3.60
N GLU A 10 -26.29 -17.73 3.00
CA GLU A 10 -25.00 -17.85 3.69
C GLU A 10 -24.58 -16.49 4.29
N SER A 11 -24.62 -15.42 3.51
CA SER A 11 -24.29 -14.07 3.97
C SER A 11 -25.33 -13.47 4.92
N CYS A 12 -26.56 -14.01 4.94
CA CYS A 12 -27.63 -13.56 5.82
C CYS A 12 -27.51 -14.05 7.28
N GLN A 13 -26.30 -14.23 7.80
CA GLN A 13 -26.00 -14.59 9.19
C GLN A 13 -25.46 -13.39 9.99
N ASN A 14 -25.08 -13.64 11.24
CA ASN A 14 -24.42 -12.63 12.07
C ASN A 14 -22.90 -12.82 12.07
N TYR A 15 -22.20 -12.02 11.28
CA TYR A 15 -20.74 -12.02 11.23
C TYR A 15 -20.20 -10.98 12.21
N ILE A 16 -19.40 -11.40 13.18
CA ILE A 16 -18.75 -10.48 14.12
C ILE A 16 -17.60 -9.78 13.41
N ARG A 17 -17.64 -8.45 13.37
CA ARG A 17 -16.65 -7.62 12.64
C ARG A 17 -15.90 -6.64 13.54
N VAL A 18 -16.45 -6.33 14.72
CA VAL A 18 -15.79 -5.47 15.70
C VAL A 18 -15.84 -6.14 17.06
N LEU A 19 -14.67 -6.26 17.69
CA LEU A 19 -14.51 -6.73 19.05
C LEU A 19 -13.47 -5.83 19.74
N VAL A 20 -13.89 -5.09 20.76
CA VAL A 20 -12.99 -4.22 21.53
C VAL A 20 -13.21 -4.37 23.03
N SER A 21 -12.13 -4.25 23.80
CA SER A 21 -12.20 -4.19 25.26
C SER A 21 -12.42 -2.75 25.70
N LEU A 22 -13.51 -2.50 26.44
CA LEU A 22 -13.87 -1.17 26.96
C LEU A 22 -13.15 -0.85 28.27
N GLY A 23 -12.35 -1.78 28.80
CA GLY A 23 -11.82 -1.72 30.16
C GLY A 23 -12.82 -2.20 31.21
N SER A 24 -12.31 -2.48 32.43
CA SER A 24 -13.12 -2.92 33.58
C SER A 24 -13.90 -4.23 33.37
N GLY A 25 -13.38 -5.14 32.55
CA GLY A 25 -14.06 -6.41 32.24
C GLY A 25 -15.30 -6.24 31.35
N ARG A 26 -15.39 -5.15 30.56
CA ARG A 26 -16.46 -4.95 29.58
C ARG A 26 -15.94 -5.10 28.16
N LEU A 27 -16.77 -5.70 27.30
CA LEU A 27 -16.49 -5.93 25.89
C LEU A 27 -17.58 -5.26 25.04
N LEU A 28 -17.20 -4.64 23.94
CA LEU A 28 -18.11 -4.21 22.90
C LEU A 28 -17.94 -5.13 21.70
N ILE A 29 -19.04 -5.73 21.26
CA ILE A 29 -19.09 -6.65 20.13
C ILE A 29 -20.12 -6.13 19.13
N CYS A 30 -19.72 -5.94 17.88
CA CYS A 30 -20.65 -5.59 16.80
C CYS A 30 -20.60 -6.63 15.69
N GLY A 31 -21.77 -6.97 15.18
CA GLY A 31 -21.92 -7.91 14.07
C GLY A 31 -22.94 -7.45 13.04
N THR A 32 -22.81 -7.99 11.83
CA THR A 32 -23.63 -7.64 10.66
C THR A 32 -25.11 -7.96 10.86
N ASN A 33 -25.41 -8.96 11.70
CA ASN A 33 -26.76 -9.38 12.10
C ASN A 33 -27.74 -9.42 10.91
N SER A 34 -27.37 -10.20 9.89
CA SER A 34 -28.12 -10.39 8.65
C SER A 34 -28.38 -9.07 7.90
N PHE A 35 -27.32 -8.30 7.64
CA PHE A 35 -27.39 -6.98 7.01
C PHE A 35 -28.28 -5.99 7.78
N LYS A 36 -28.25 -6.07 9.11
CA LYS A 36 -28.85 -5.10 10.04
C LYS A 36 -27.92 -4.96 11.25
N PRO A 37 -26.80 -4.24 11.10
CA PRO A 37 -25.71 -4.27 12.08
C PRO A 37 -26.16 -3.80 13.46
N VAL A 38 -25.72 -4.53 14.49
CA VAL A 38 -26.05 -4.28 15.90
C VAL A 38 -24.77 -4.41 16.73
N CYS A 39 -24.63 -3.51 17.71
CA CYS A 39 -23.57 -3.53 18.70
C CYS A 39 -24.13 -3.85 20.09
N ARG A 40 -23.44 -4.71 20.83
CA ARG A 40 -23.77 -5.08 22.21
C ARG A 40 -22.58 -4.90 23.12
N GLU A 41 -22.82 -4.31 24.28
CA GLU A 41 -21.87 -4.24 25.38
C GLU A 41 -22.15 -5.41 26.33
N TYR A 42 -21.10 -6.14 26.68
CA TYR A 42 -21.14 -7.27 27.60
C TYR A 42 -20.26 -6.99 28.81
N GLY A 43 -20.76 -7.25 30.01
CA GLY A 43 -19.92 -7.38 31.18
C GLY A 43 -19.43 -8.81 31.34
N VAL A 44 -18.17 -8.97 31.73
CA VAL A 44 -17.50 -10.25 31.92
C VAL A 44 -17.30 -10.48 33.42
N GLN A 45 -17.96 -11.51 33.97
CA GLN A 45 -17.82 -11.90 35.37
C GLN A 45 -17.57 -13.42 35.46
N ARG A 46 -16.37 -13.83 35.90
CA ARG A 46 -16.01 -15.25 36.14
C ARG A 46 -16.46 -16.19 35.00
N ASP A 47 -16.07 -15.85 33.77
CA ASP A 47 -16.41 -16.56 32.52
C ASP A 47 -17.89 -16.53 32.08
N ASN A 48 -18.75 -15.80 32.78
CA ASN A 48 -20.09 -15.47 32.30
C ASN A 48 -20.10 -14.09 31.60
N TYR A 49 -20.81 -14.03 30.48
CA TYR A 49 -21.05 -12.83 29.70
C TYR A 49 -22.50 -12.40 29.86
N HIS A 50 -22.75 -11.22 30.43
CA HIS A 50 -24.10 -10.65 30.51
C HIS A 50 -24.19 -9.42 29.61
N MET A 51 -25.21 -9.38 28.75
CA MET A 51 -25.46 -8.22 27.89
C MET A 51 -25.98 -7.06 28.74
N GLU A 52 -25.26 -5.94 28.71
CA GLU A 52 -25.59 -4.73 29.48
C GLU A 52 -26.35 -3.72 28.64
N LYS A 53 -25.96 -3.56 27.36
CA LYS A 53 -26.53 -2.57 26.44
C LYS A 53 -26.55 -3.08 25.02
N GLU A 54 -27.60 -2.73 24.28
CA GLU A 54 -27.70 -2.91 22.83
C GLU A 54 -27.87 -1.54 22.17
N LYS A 55 -27.14 -1.31 21.07
CA LYS A 55 -27.25 -0.10 20.26
C LYS A 55 -27.17 -0.44 18.77
N SER A 56 -27.65 0.48 17.93
CA SER A 56 -27.49 0.37 16.47
C SER A 56 -26.00 0.24 16.12
N GLY A 57 -25.67 -0.69 15.23
CA GLY A 57 -24.32 -0.85 14.68
C GLY A 57 -24.08 -0.05 13.39
N GLN A 58 -25.04 0.78 12.96
CA GLN A 58 -24.91 1.63 11.78
C GLN A 58 -23.66 2.52 11.88
N ALA A 59 -22.92 2.66 10.79
CA ALA A 59 -21.64 3.40 10.69
C ALA A 59 -20.48 2.85 11.55
N VAL A 60 -20.71 1.78 12.32
CA VAL A 60 -19.71 1.12 13.16
C VAL A 60 -19.33 -0.26 12.63
N CYS A 61 -20.33 -1.01 12.18
CA CYS A 61 -20.18 -2.37 11.66
C CYS A 61 -20.76 -2.43 10.24
N PRO A 62 -20.09 -3.10 9.29
CA PRO A 62 -20.60 -3.21 7.94
C PRO A 62 -21.92 -4.00 7.89
N TYR A 63 -22.68 -3.79 6.83
CA TYR A 63 -23.87 -4.58 6.55
C TYR A 63 -23.51 -5.91 5.88
N ASP A 64 -22.58 -5.86 4.92
CA ASP A 64 -22.11 -6.98 4.14
C ASP A 64 -20.86 -7.60 4.78
N PRO A 65 -20.79 -8.93 5.01
CA PRO A 65 -19.63 -9.57 5.63
C PRO A 65 -18.35 -9.46 4.81
N GLU A 66 -18.45 -9.33 3.48
CA GLU A 66 -17.29 -9.19 2.60
C GLU A 66 -16.79 -7.73 2.53
N HIS A 67 -17.54 -6.78 3.09
CA HIS A 67 -17.15 -5.38 3.05
C HIS A 67 -15.95 -5.11 3.98
N ASN A 68 -14.91 -4.49 3.42
CA ASN A 68 -13.71 -4.12 4.14
C ASN A 68 -13.99 -2.98 5.11
N SER A 69 -13.76 -3.23 6.39
CA SER A 69 -14.03 -2.28 7.47
C SER A 69 -12.94 -2.37 8.53
N THR A 70 -12.69 -1.27 9.21
CA THR A 70 -11.75 -1.23 10.33
C THR A 70 -12.36 -0.47 11.51
N ALA A 71 -11.94 -0.80 12.72
CA ALA A 71 -12.32 -0.07 13.91
C ALA A 71 -11.18 -0.04 14.93
N VAL A 72 -11.07 1.07 15.67
CA VAL A 72 -10.12 1.24 16.76
C VAL A 72 -10.79 1.97 17.92
N TYR A 73 -10.54 1.50 19.14
CA TYR A 73 -11.08 2.10 20.37
C TYR A 73 -10.01 2.95 21.04
N ALA A 74 -10.30 4.22 21.27
CA ALA A 74 -9.37 5.20 21.84
C ALA A 74 -10.14 6.22 22.68
N ASP A 75 -9.59 6.63 23.83
CA ASP A 75 -10.17 7.68 24.67
C ASP A 75 -11.64 7.47 25.06
N ALA A 76 -12.03 6.20 25.29
CA ALA A 76 -13.39 5.77 25.54
C ALA A 76 -14.40 5.96 24.39
N GLU A 77 -13.90 6.23 23.18
CA GLU A 77 -14.66 6.40 21.96
C GLU A 77 -14.24 5.34 20.92
N LEU A 78 -15.20 4.94 20.07
CA LEU A 78 -14.94 4.03 18.97
C LEU A 78 -14.86 4.80 17.66
N TYR A 79 -13.76 4.61 16.95
CA TYR A 79 -13.53 5.12 15.61
C TYR A 79 -13.71 3.99 14.61
N SER A 80 -14.53 4.19 13.59
CA SER A 80 -14.83 3.17 12.57
C SER A 80 -14.71 3.73 11.16
N GLY A 81 -14.17 2.92 10.25
CA GLY A 81 -14.22 3.12 8.81
C GLY A 81 -15.03 2.00 8.18
N THR A 82 -16.22 2.30 7.66
CA THR A 82 -17.15 1.32 7.08
C THR A 82 -18.18 2.02 6.18
N VAL A 83 -19.36 1.46 5.99
CA VAL A 83 -20.50 2.04 5.27
C VAL A 83 -21.69 2.30 6.17
N ALA A 84 -22.44 3.37 5.89
CA ALA A 84 -23.61 3.77 6.67
C ALA A 84 -24.92 3.12 6.19
N ASP A 85 -24.95 2.59 4.97
CA ASP A 85 -26.17 2.13 4.30
C ASP A 85 -26.08 0.66 3.83
N PHE A 86 -27.25 0.08 3.53
CA PHE A 86 -27.36 -1.32 3.11
C PHE A 86 -26.69 -1.62 1.76
N SER A 87 -26.65 -0.65 0.84
CA SER A 87 -26.06 -0.85 -0.49
C SER A 87 -24.54 -0.72 -0.51
N GLY A 88 -23.96 -0.17 0.56
CA GLY A 88 -22.53 0.10 0.66
C GLY A 88 -22.06 1.29 -0.19
N MET A 89 -22.97 2.18 -0.56
CA MET A 89 -22.69 3.37 -1.37
C MET A 89 -22.33 4.61 -0.55
N GLU A 90 -22.54 4.58 0.77
CA GLU A 90 -22.24 5.67 1.69
C GLU A 90 -21.06 5.28 2.61
N PRO A 91 -19.81 5.35 2.12
CA PRO A 91 -18.63 5.12 2.96
C PRO A 91 -18.47 6.23 3.98
N ILE A 92 -18.04 5.86 5.18
CA ILE A 92 -18.02 6.76 6.33
C ILE A 92 -16.82 6.47 7.24
N ILE A 93 -16.17 7.54 7.71
CA ILE A 93 -15.35 7.51 8.92
C ILE A 93 -16.16 8.15 10.05
N TYR A 94 -16.44 7.37 11.08
CA TYR A 94 -17.40 7.69 12.13
C TYR A 94 -16.77 7.60 13.53
N ARG A 95 -17.13 8.57 14.37
CA ARG A 95 -16.95 8.53 15.82
C ARG A 95 -18.07 9.33 16.45
N GLU A 96 -18.97 8.66 17.17
CA GLU A 96 -20.21 9.27 17.68
C GLU A 96 -19.99 10.67 18.31
N PRO A 97 -20.65 11.76 17.83
CA PRO A 97 -21.56 11.87 16.67
C PRO A 97 -20.91 12.42 15.38
N LEU A 98 -19.59 12.52 15.30
CA LEU A 98 -18.84 13.02 14.13
C LEU A 98 -18.79 12.00 12.99
N GLN A 99 -18.95 12.52 11.78
CA GLN A 99 -18.90 11.76 10.54
C GLN A 99 -18.32 12.58 9.39
N THR A 100 -17.80 11.89 8.38
CA THR A 100 -17.45 12.47 7.08
C THR A 100 -18.70 13.01 6.37
N GLU A 101 -18.48 13.81 5.32
CA GLU A 101 -19.59 14.31 4.50
C GLU A 101 -20.20 13.14 3.68
N PRO A 102 -21.53 12.92 3.74
CA PRO A 102 -22.19 11.84 2.99
C PRO A 102 -22.08 12.07 1.49
N TYR A 103 -21.87 11.00 0.73
CA TYR A 103 -21.82 11.00 -0.74
C TYR A 103 -20.79 11.97 -1.34
N ASP A 104 -19.76 12.34 -0.58
CA ASP A 104 -18.68 13.22 -1.05
C ASP A 104 -17.46 12.42 -1.51
N SER A 105 -17.33 12.26 -2.83
CA SER A 105 -16.20 11.56 -3.46
C SER A 105 -14.85 12.23 -3.25
N MET A 106 -14.82 13.52 -2.89
CA MET A 106 -13.57 14.21 -2.55
C MET A 106 -13.01 13.68 -1.23
N THR A 107 -13.90 13.39 -0.27
CA THR A 107 -13.56 12.84 1.04
C THR A 107 -13.30 11.34 0.97
N LEU A 108 -14.23 10.55 0.43
CA LEU A 108 -14.10 9.09 0.28
C LEU A 108 -14.79 8.61 -1.00
N ASN A 109 -14.08 7.87 -1.85
CA ASN A 109 -14.63 7.37 -3.12
C ASN A 109 -14.48 5.86 -3.29
N ALA A 110 -15.51 5.11 -2.89
CA ALA A 110 -15.51 3.64 -2.83
C ALA A 110 -14.25 3.08 -2.13
N PRO A 111 -14.00 3.46 -0.85
CA PRO A 111 -12.84 3.01 -0.11
C PRO A 111 -12.99 1.55 0.36
N ASP A 112 -11.89 0.81 0.33
CA ASP A 112 -11.71 -0.45 1.06
C ASP A 112 -10.80 -0.20 2.27
N PHE A 113 -11.35 -0.21 3.48
CA PHE A 113 -10.59 0.01 4.71
C PHE A 113 -9.81 -1.24 5.12
N VAL A 114 -8.49 -1.10 5.25
CA VAL A 114 -7.60 -2.23 5.59
C VAL A 114 -7.13 -2.21 7.04
N ASN A 115 -6.98 -1.03 7.66
CA ASN A 115 -6.57 -0.91 9.06
C ASN A 115 -6.84 0.50 9.63
N SER A 116 -6.83 0.61 10.95
CA SER A 116 -6.85 1.88 11.71
C SER A 116 -6.00 1.78 12.96
N LEU A 117 -5.27 2.85 13.29
CA LEU A 117 -4.42 2.90 14.49
C LEU A 117 -4.39 4.28 15.13
N VAL A 118 -3.97 4.31 16.39
CA VAL A 118 -3.87 5.53 17.19
C VAL A 118 -2.40 5.89 17.36
N HIS A 119 -2.03 7.14 17.07
CA HIS A 119 -0.68 7.64 17.30
C HIS A 119 -0.69 9.15 17.57
N GLY A 120 0.01 9.58 18.61
CA GLY A 120 0.01 10.98 19.04
C GLY A 120 -1.42 11.49 19.27
N ASN A 121 -1.77 12.65 18.74
CA ASN A 121 -3.11 13.26 18.88
C ASN A 121 -4.11 12.83 17.78
N PHE A 122 -3.76 11.82 16.98
CA PHE A 122 -4.52 11.46 15.79
C PHE A 122 -4.93 9.98 15.79
N VAL A 123 -6.02 9.71 15.08
CA VAL A 123 -6.39 8.37 14.61
C VAL A 123 -6.14 8.33 13.11
N TYR A 124 -5.39 7.31 12.68
CA TYR A 124 -5.03 7.07 11.29
C TYR A 124 -5.88 5.96 10.69
N PHE A 125 -6.27 6.12 9.43
CA PHE A 125 -7.02 5.13 8.64
C PHE A 125 -6.26 4.82 7.36
N PHE A 126 -6.11 3.52 7.07
CA PHE A 126 -5.46 3.01 5.87
C PHE A 126 -6.52 2.37 4.99
N PHE A 127 -6.57 2.78 3.73
CA PHE A 127 -7.54 2.28 2.76
C PHE A 127 -7.04 2.48 1.34
N ARG A 128 -7.66 1.80 0.38
CA ARG A 128 -7.53 2.12 -1.05
C ARG A 128 -8.86 2.66 -1.55
N GLU A 129 -8.83 3.64 -2.45
CA GLU A 129 -10.05 4.25 -3.01
C GLU A 129 -9.84 4.60 -4.49
N THR A 130 -10.93 4.90 -5.20
CA THR A 130 -10.83 5.42 -6.58
C THR A 130 -10.33 6.87 -6.57
N ALA A 131 -9.21 7.13 -7.24
CA ALA A 131 -8.54 8.41 -7.26
C ALA A 131 -9.28 9.46 -8.10
N VAL A 132 -9.98 10.38 -7.44
CA VAL A 132 -10.67 11.50 -8.11
C VAL A 132 -9.71 12.43 -8.84
N GLU A 133 -8.47 12.54 -8.35
CA GLU A 133 -7.43 13.37 -8.97
C GLU A 133 -6.90 12.81 -10.29
N TYR A 134 -7.17 11.54 -10.56
CA TYR A 134 -6.74 10.87 -11.78
C TYR A 134 -7.88 10.65 -12.77
N ILE A 135 -9.13 11.00 -12.42
CA ILE A 135 -10.32 10.62 -13.19
C ILE A 135 -10.34 11.18 -14.62
N ASN A 136 -9.70 12.35 -14.84
CA ASN A 136 -9.54 12.96 -16.17
C ASN A 136 -8.57 12.19 -17.09
N CYS A 137 -7.68 11.38 -16.51
CA CYS A 137 -6.72 10.53 -17.22
C CYS A 137 -7.19 9.07 -17.31
N GLY A 138 -8.12 8.66 -16.45
CA GLY A 138 -8.69 7.31 -16.40
C GLY A 138 -9.13 6.93 -14.99
N LYS A 139 -9.63 5.71 -14.82
CA LYS A 139 -9.95 5.18 -13.49
C LYS A 139 -8.73 4.47 -12.93
N SER A 140 -8.23 4.95 -11.79
CA SER A 140 -7.18 4.29 -11.01
C SER A 140 -7.58 4.24 -9.55
N VAL A 141 -7.19 3.17 -8.88
CA VAL A 141 -7.26 3.07 -7.42
C VAL A 141 -5.94 3.55 -6.85
N PHE A 142 -5.96 4.30 -5.74
CA PHE A 142 -4.76 4.64 -4.97
C PHE A 142 -4.93 4.28 -3.50
N SER A 143 -3.83 3.87 -2.90
CA SER A 143 -3.73 3.66 -1.46
C SER A 143 -3.56 4.98 -0.73
N ARG A 144 -4.27 5.14 0.38
CA ARG A 144 -4.33 6.35 1.19
C ARG A 144 -4.04 6.04 2.65
N VAL A 145 -3.46 7.04 3.30
CA VAL A 145 -3.53 7.22 4.74
C VAL A 145 -4.34 8.48 5.01
N ALA A 146 -5.31 8.41 5.90
CA ALA A 146 -6.05 9.55 6.42
C ALA A 146 -5.80 9.73 7.91
N ARG A 147 -5.99 10.95 8.42
CA ARG A 147 -5.93 11.24 9.86
C ARG A 147 -7.11 12.11 10.31
N VAL A 148 -7.53 11.92 11.56
CA VAL A 148 -8.47 12.80 12.28
C VAL A 148 -7.96 13.06 13.69
N CYS A 149 -8.25 14.24 14.24
CA CYS A 149 -7.88 14.58 15.61
C CYS A 149 -8.74 13.80 16.62
N ARG A 150 -8.11 13.31 17.69
CA ARG A 150 -8.80 12.63 18.79
C ARG A 150 -9.76 13.57 19.52
N ASP A 151 -9.33 14.81 19.76
CA ASP A 151 -10.13 15.82 20.47
C ASP A 151 -11.06 16.66 19.57
N ASP A 152 -11.29 16.27 18.31
CA ASP A 152 -12.22 16.99 17.44
C ASP A 152 -13.63 16.97 18.08
N ARG A 153 -14.32 18.10 18.17
CA ARG A 153 -15.69 18.21 18.73
C ARG A 153 -16.72 18.63 17.69
N GLY A 154 -16.32 18.61 16.41
CA GLY A 154 -17.07 19.19 15.31
C GLY A 154 -16.91 20.71 15.25
N GLY A 155 -17.47 21.31 14.21
CA GLY A 155 -17.43 22.75 13.99
C GLY A 155 -18.67 23.50 14.53
N PRO A 156 -18.66 24.84 14.48
CA PRO A 156 -19.82 25.67 14.78
C PRO A 156 -21.01 25.41 13.84
N HIS A 157 -22.20 25.79 14.30
CA HIS A 157 -23.45 25.84 13.53
C HIS A 157 -23.77 24.56 12.73
N ARG A 158 -23.52 24.56 11.42
CA ARG A 158 -23.83 23.47 10.48
C ARG A 158 -22.80 22.33 10.50
N PHE A 159 -21.63 22.55 11.10
CA PHE A 159 -20.53 21.60 11.13
C PHE A 159 -20.46 20.77 12.43
N LYS A 160 -21.49 20.85 13.29
CA LYS A 160 -21.51 20.20 14.63
C LYS A 160 -21.23 18.70 14.61
N GLN A 161 -21.60 18.01 13.54
CA GLN A 161 -21.43 16.56 13.37
C GLN A 161 -20.43 16.21 12.26
N ARG A 162 -19.60 17.17 11.85
CA ARG A 162 -18.62 17.00 10.77
C ARG A 162 -17.21 17.09 11.32
N TRP A 163 -16.33 16.24 10.81
CA TRP A 163 -14.90 16.35 11.08
C TRP A 163 -14.38 17.72 10.64
N THR A 164 -13.59 18.36 11.51
CA THR A 164 -12.91 19.62 11.23
C THR A 164 -11.42 19.42 10.93
N SER A 165 -10.95 18.18 11.08
CA SER A 165 -9.54 17.79 11.03
C SER A 165 -9.22 16.68 10.02
N PHE A 166 -10.21 16.20 9.26
CA PHE A 166 -10.00 15.10 8.30
C PHE A 166 -9.11 15.54 7.15
N LEU A 167 -7.99 14.83 6.97
CA LEU A 167 -7.09 14.94 5.82
C LEU A 167 -6.68 13.54 5.34
N LYS A 168 -6.33 13.42 4.06
CA LYS A 168 -5.76 12.19 3.46
C LYS A 168 -4.61 12.47 2.51
N SER A 169 -3.67 11.54 2.40
CA SER A 169 -2.56 11.56 1.43
C SER A 169 -2.38 10.19 0.78
N ARG A 170 -1.76 10.16 -0.41
CA ARG A 170 -1.38 8.94 -1.13
C ARG A 170 -0.19 8.27 -0.45
N LEU A 171 -0.23 6.94 -0.32
CA LEU A 171 0.94 6.13 0.03
C LEU A 171 1.68 5.73 -1.26
N ASN A 172 2.98 6.00 -1.33
CA ASN A 172 3.80 5.65 -2.48
C ASN A 172 4.60 4.37 -2.24
N CYS A 173 4.09 3.25 -2.74
CA CYS A 173 4.82 1.99 -2.83
C CYS A 173 5.21 1.73 -4.30
N SER A 174 6.42 2.13 -4.68
CA SER A 174 6.89 2.03 -6.07
C SER A 174 8.34 1.60 -6.16
N VAL A 175 8.69 0.89 -7.24
CA VAL A 175 10.10 0.67 -7.63
C VAL A 175 10.61 1.91 -8.35
N ALA A 176 11.74 2.44 -7.90
CA ALA A 176 12.40 3.57 -8.54
C ALA A 176 13.01 3.19 -9.90
N GLY A 177 13.12 4.17 -10.79
CA GLY A 177 13.69 4.03 -12.13
C GLY A 177 13.33 5.25 -12.98
N ASP A 178 13.75 5.27 -14.25
CA ASP A 178 13.36 6.34 -15.20
C ASP A 178 11.83 6.46 -15.31
N PHE A 179 11.13 5.33 -15.19
CA PHE A 179 9.68 5.23 -15.08
C PHE A 179 9.33 4.41 -13.84
N PRO A 180 8.82 5.05 -12.77
CA PRO A 180 8.45 4.34 -11.55
C PRO A 180 7.32 3.34 -11.79
N PHE A 181 7.45 2.14 -11.21
CA PHE A 181 6.40 1.12 -11.24
C PHE A 181 5.67 1.08 -9.89
N TYR A 182 4.34 1.28 -9.89
CA TYR A 182 3.55 1.46 -8.67
C TYR A 182 2.73 0.22 -8.30
N PHE A 183 2.73 -0.13 -7.01
CA PHE A 183 1.78 -1.05 -6.39
C PHE A 183 0.70 -0.24 -5.69
N ASN A 184 -0.42 -0.03 -6.39
CA ASN A 184 -1.40 0.99 -6.02
C ASN A 184 -2.45 0.53 -4.99
N GLU A 185 -2.65 -0.79 -4.80
CA GLU A 185 -3.75 -1.32 -3.99
C GLU A 185 -3.24 -1.97 -2.70
N ILE A 186 -3.37 -1.26 -1.58
CA ILE A 186 -3.04 -1.78 -0.25
C ILE A 186 -4.03 -2.86 0.15
N GLN A 187 -3.55 -3.95 0.74
CA GLN A 187 -4.35 -5.11 1.17
C GLN A 187 -4.40 -5.25 2.70
N SER A 188 -3.29 -4.98 3.38
CA SER A 188 -3.20 -5.05 4.84
C SER A 188 -2.04 -4.19 5.35
N THR A 189 -2.05 -3.88 6.64
CA THR A 189 -0.93 -3.22 7.32
C THR A 189 -0.72 -3.80 8.71
N THR A 190 0.49 -3.65 9.25
CA THR A 190 0.82 -4.05 10.61
C THR A 190 0.34 -3.05 11.67
N GLU A 191 0.51 -3.44 12.93
CA GLU A 191 0.62 -2.48 14.03
C GLU A 191 1.92 -1.65 13.91
N LEU A 192 2.06 -0.65 14.78
CA LEU A 192 3.23 0.21 14.81
C LEU A 192 4.46 -0.57 15.31
N ILE A 193 5.52 -0.59 14.49
CA ILE A 193 6.76 -1.30 14.77
C ILE A 193 7.86 -0.31 15.15
N GLU A 194 8.33 -0.38 16.38
CA GLU A 194 9.44 0.45 16.87
C GLU A 194 10.78 -0.28 16.70
N GLY A 195 11.77 0.39 16.13
CA GLY A 195 13.07 -0.21 15.88
C GLY A 195 14.17 0.78 15.53
N VAL A 196 15.37 0.24 15.33
CA VAL A 196 16.56 1.00 14.90
C VAL A 196 17.00 0.51 13.52
N TYR A 197 17.06 1.42 12.55
CA TYR A 197 17.35 1.12 11.15
C TYR A 197 18.47 2.02 10.64
N GLY A 198 19.62 1.44 10.27
CA GLY A 198 20.79 2.24 9.88
C GLY A 198 21.22 3.27 10.93
N GLY A 199 21.05 2.94 12.23
CA GLY A 199 21.32 3.83 13.35
C GLY A 199 20.24 4.87 13.66
N LEU A 200 19.13 4.90 12.90
CA LEU A 200 18.00 5.80 13.12
C LEU A 200 16.87 5.09 13.86
N ASN A 201 16.42 5.64 14.97
CA ASN A 201 15.19 5.20 15.64
C ASN A 201 13.99 5.59 14.78
N ALA A 202 13.15 4.63 14.42
CA ALA A 202 11.93 4.90 13.67
C ALA A 202 10.77 4.04 14.18
N GLN A 203 9.57 4.57 14.00
CA GLN A 203 8.31 3.85 14.16
C GLN A 203 7.73 3.63 12.77
N LEU A 204 7.68 2.36 12.33
CA LEU A 204 7.31 1.96 10.98
C LEU A 204 5.97 1.23 10.96
N ILE A 205 5.27 1.36 9.85
CA ILE A 205 4.12 0.53 9.50
C ILE A 205 4.47 -0.20 8.21
N TYR A 206 4.35 -1.52 8.22
CA TYR A 206 4.52 -2.34 7.02
C TYR A 206 3.16 -2.57 6.39
N GLY A 207 3.09 -2.46 5.06
CA GLY A 207 1.87 -2.72 4.30
C GLY A 207 2.12 -3.62 3.10
N THR A 208 1.16 -4.50 2.81
CA THR A 208 1.14 -5.30 1.58
C THR A 208 0.37 -4.55 0.51
N PHE A 209 0.96 -4.44 -0.67
CA PHE A 209 0.38 -3.75 -1.82
C PHE A 209 0.33 -4.71 -3.00
N THR A 210 -0.66 -4.53 -3.87
CA THR A 210 -0.80 -5.27 -5.10
C THR A 210 -0.94 -4.32 -6.28
N THR A 211 -0.65 -4.83 -7.47
CA THR A 211 -1.08 -4.20 -8.72
C THR A 211 -2.61 -4.30 -8.85
N PRO A 212 -3.24 -3.56 -9.79
CA PRO A 212 -4.67 -3.73 -10.08
C PRO A 212 -5.03 -5.13 -10.61
N PRO A 213 -6.26 -5.62 -10.41
CA PRO A 213 -6.69 -6.95 -10.84
C PRO A 213 -6.68 -7.15 -12.36
N ASN A 214 -6.82 -6.08 -13.14
CA ASN A 214 -6.76 -6.08 -14.60
C ASN A 214 -5.32 -5.92 -15.16
N SER A 215 -4.30 -6.06 -14.33
CA SER A 215 -2.89 -5.91 -14.69
C SER A 215 -2.11 -7.21 -14.40
N ILE A 216 -0.84 -7.25 -14.80
CA ILE A 216 0.05 -8.35 -14.43
C ILE A 216 0.12 -8.46 -12.91
N SER A 217 -0.07 -9.67 -12.41
CA SER A 217 -0.08 -9.94 -10.98
C SER A 217 1.27 -9.67 -10.34
N GLY A 218 1.29 -8.62 -9.52
CA GLY A 218 2.45 -8.22 -8.75
C GLY A 218 2.02 -7.82 -7.34
N SER A 219 2.80 -8.23 -6.35
CA SER A 219 2.65 -7.84 -4.95
C SER A 219 3.96 -7.32 -4.40
N ALA A 220 3.86 -6.39 -3.46
CA ALA A 220 5.01 -5.81 -2.79
C ALA A 220 4.74 -5.54 -1.30
N VAL A 221 5.80 -5.50 -0.52
CA VAL A 221 5.75 -5.01 0.88
C VAL A 221 6.52 -3.71 0.96
N CYS A 222 5.88 -2.65 1.42
CA CYS A 222 6.50 -1.36 1.69
C CYS A 222 6.40 -1.03 3.18
N ALA A 223 7.38 -0.29 3.69
CA ALA A 223 7.34 0.29 5.03
C ALA A 223 7.19 1.81 4.93
N PHE A 224 6.42 2.41 5.83
CA PHE A 224 6.21 3.85 5.94
C PHE A 224 6.51 4.29 7.36
N SER A 225 7.28 5.37 7.54
CA SER A 225 7.52 5.90 8.88
C SER A 225 6.40 6.85 9.30
N MET A 226 6.09 6.86 10.59
CA MET A 226 5.13 7.83 11.13
C MET A 226 5.61 9.28 10.98
N GLN A 227 6.93 9.49 10.92
CA GLN A 227 7.52 10.80 10.66
C GLN A 227 7.20 11.28 9.24
N ASP A 228 7.45 10.45 8.21
CA ASP A 228 7.17 10.81 6.82
C ASP A 228 5.66 11.03 6.59
N ILE A 229 4.82 10.24 7.25
CA ILE A 229 3.36 10.43 7.25
C ILE A 229 3.02 11.81 7.84
N ALA A 230 3.55 12.14 9.01
CA ALA A 230 3.31 13.43 9.66
C ALA A 230 3.79 14.61 8.82
N ASP A 231 5.00 14.53 8.27
CA ASP A 231 5.60 15.57 7.42
C ASP A 231 4.77 15.80 6.15
N THR A 232 4.22 14.74 5.56
CA THR A 232 3.35 14.84 4.38
C THR A 232 2.07 15.63 4.68
N PHE A 233 1.46 15.43 5.86
CA PHE A 233 0.29 16.22 6.27
C PHE A 233 0.63 17.66 6.65
N GLU A 234 1.89 17.95 6.93
CA GLU A 234 2.38 19.31 7.06
C GLU A 234 2.75 19.96 5.70
N GLY A 235 2.63 19.24 4.59
CA GLY A 235 2.85 19.72 3.22
C GLY A 235 1.69 20.51 2.60
N THR A 236 1.75 20.73 1.28
CA THR A 236 0.73 21.45 0.52
C THR A 236 -0.53 20.62 0.28
N PHE A 237 -1.69 21.28 0.25
CA PHE A 237 -2.95 20.67 -0.17
C PHE A 237 -3.00 20.56 -1.70
N LYS A 238 -3.82 19.65 -2.22
CA LYS A 238 -4.09 19.50 -3.66
C LYS A 238 -5.47 20.08 -3.99
N GLU A 239 -5.56 20.90 -5.04
CA GLU A 239 -6.83 21.46 -5.53
C GLU A 239 -7.04 21.19 -7.02
N GLN A 240 -8.32 21.14 -7.41
CA GLN A 240 -8.75 21.25 -8.79
C GLN A 240 -9.47 22.57 -8.97
N SER A 241 -8.86 23.52 -9.69
CA SER A 241 -9.42 24.88 -9.82
C SER A 241 -10.72 24.96 -10.62
N ALA A 242 -10.88 24.07 -11.61
CA ALA A 242 -12.07 23.92 -12.42
C ALA A 242 -12.21 22.45 -12.84
N ILE A 243 -13.40 22.03 -13.27
CA ILE A 243 -13.72 20.63 -13.60
C ILE A 243 -12.76 20.03 -14.65
N ASN A 244 -12.30 20.85 -15.60
CA ASN A 244 -11.37 20.45 -16.66
C ASN A 244 -9.89 20.79 -16.37
N SER A 245 -9.60 21.41 -15.22
CA SER A 245 -8.23 21.73 -14.83
C SER A 245 -7.52 20.49 -14.30
N ASN A 246 -6.18 20.49 -14.44
CA ASN A 246 -5.33 19.55 -13.73
C ASN A 246 -5.37 19.82 -12.22
N TRP A 247 -5.13 18.77 -11.45
CA TRP A 247 -4.94 18.86 -10.02
C TRP A 247 -3.55 19.40 -9.72
N LEU A 248 -3.47 20.48 -8.97
CA LEU A 248 -2.24 21.20 -8.69
C LEU A 248 -2.12 21.51 -7.18
N PRO A 249 -0.89 21.74 -6.68
CA PRO A 249 -0.71 22.19 -5.30
C PRO A 249 -1.38 23.55 -5.07
N VAL A 250 -2.07 23.65 -3.93
CA VAL A 250 -2.66 24.89 -3.43
C VAL A 250 -1.56 25.87 -3.06
N ASN A 251 -1.69 27.11 -3.53
CA ASN A 251 -0.81 28.19 -3.12
C ASN A 251 -0.94 28.46 -1.61
N SER A 252 0.19 28.53 -0.89
CA SER A 252 0.22 28.78 0.56
C SER A 252 -0.54 30.05 0.98
N ALA A 253 -0.61 31.07 0.13
CA ALA A 253 -1.37 32.30 0.41
C ALA A 253 -2.91 32.09 0.47
N LYS A 254 -3.43 30.98 -0.06
CA LYS A 254 -4.85 30.60 0.03
C LYS A 254 -5.17 29.78 1.29
N VAL A 255 -4.16 29.27 1.99
CA VAL A 255 -4.36 28.44 3.17
C VAL A 255 -4.76 29.36 4.34
N PRO A 256 -5.93 29.14 4.95
CA PRO A 256 -6.41 30.00 6.03
C PRO A 256 -5.67 29.73 7.35
N GLU A 257 -5.74 30.70 8.25
CA GLU A 257 -5.28 30.58 9.64
C GLU A 257 -6.49 30.49 10.59
N PRO A 258 -6.54 29.53 11.53
CA PRO A 258 -5.54 28.48 11.76
C PRO A 258 -5.51 27.43 10.63
N ARG A 259 -4.33 26.83 10.45
CA ARG A 259 -4.10 25.80 9.43
C ARG A 259 -5.09 24.63 9.56
N PRO A 260 -5.83 24.30 8.48
CA PRO A 260 -6.72 23.13 8.42
C PRO A 260 -6.00 21.81 8.78
N GLY A 261 -6.70 20.92 9.50
CA GLY A 261 -6.19 19.59 9.85
C GLY A 261 -5.29 19.53 11.09
N THR A 262 -5.09 20.67 11.78
CA THR A 262 -4.39 20.71 13.07
C THR A 262 -5.36 20.50 14.24
N CYS A 263 -4.88 19.90 15.33
CA CYS A 263 -5.73 19.66 16.50
C CYS A 263 -5.84 20.90 17.37
N HIS A 264 -7.07 21.27 17.72
CA HIS A 264 -7.40 22.42 18.54
C HIS A 264 -8.07 22.00 19.84
N ASN A 265 -7.85 22.78 20.91
CA ASN A 265 -8.50 22.56 22.20
C ASN A 265 -10.03 22.63 22.12
N ASP A 266 -10.57 23.50 21.25
CA ASP A 266 -12.00 23.59 20.98
C ASP A 266 -12.27 23.86 19.49
N SER A 267 -12.47 22.79 18.71
CA SER A 267 -12.76 22.86 17.26
C SER A 267 -14.05 23.63 16.93
N ARG A 268 -14.96 23.81 17.90
CA ARG A 268 -16.23 24.54 17.70
C ARG A 268 -16.03 26.05 17.54
N GLN A 269 -14.83 26.55 17.86
CA GLN A 269 -14.45 27.96 17.72
C GLN A 269 -13.69 28.23 16.42
N LEU A 270 -13.52 27.22 15.56
CA LEU A 270 -12.81 27.38 14.30
C LEU A 270 -13.57 28.34 13.36
N PRO A 271 -12.86 29.22 12.64
CA PRO A 271 -13.47 30.10 11.66
C PRO A 271 -14.09 29.33 10.49
N ASP A 272 -15.21 29.83 9.96
CA ASP A 272 -15.88 29.25 8.80
C ASP A 272 -14.96 29.15 7.57
N GLN A 273 -13.98 30.05 7.42
CA GLN A 273 -13.01 30.01 6.33
C GLN A 273 -12.17 28.73 6.36
N THR A 274 -11.64 28.34 7.53
CA THR A 274 -10.88 27.09 7.73
C THR A 274 -11.76 25.86 7.46
N LEU A 275 -13.02 25.88 7.91
CA LEU A 275 -13.95 24.76 7.77
C LEU A 275 -14.45 24.58 6.33
N ASN A 276 -14.70 25.68 5.62
CA ASN A 276 -15.05 25.62 4.20
C ASN A 276 -13.85 25.18 3.35
N PHE A 277 -12.63 25.56 3.73
CA PHE A 277 -11.41 25.13 3.05
C PHE A 277 -11.19 23.62 3.19
N ILE A 278 -11.23 23.06 4.41
CA ILE A 278 -10.95 21.64 4.62
C ILE A 278 -11.96 20.72 3.92
N LYS A 279 -13.21 21.17 3.79
CA LYS A 279 -14.25 20.43 3.08
C LYS A 279 -13.89 20.16 1.61
N THR A 280 -13.22 21.10 0.95
CA THR A 280 -12.86 20.97 -0.47
C THR A 280 -11.39 20.57 -0.68
N HIS A 281 -10.54 20.71 0.34
CA HIS A 281 -9.10 20.48 0.29
C HIS A 281 -8.63 19.42 1.30
N ALA A 282 -9.31 18.28 1.35
CA ALA A 282 -8.93 17.19 2.24
C ALA A 282 -7.70 16.39 1.76
N LEU A 283 -7.34 16.49 0.47
CA LEU A 283 -6.26 15.73 -0.15
C LEU A 283 -4.93 16.50 -0.10
N MET A 284 -3.86 15.87 0.36
CA MET A 284 -2.49 16.41 0.27
C MET A 284 -1.92 16.23 -1.14
N ASP A 285 -1.07 17.16 -1.57
CA ASP A 285 -0.45 17.12 -2.89
C ASP A 285 0.64 16.05 -3.01
N GLU A 286 1.53 16.02 -2.01
CA GLU A 286 2.63 15.07 -1.91
C GLU A 286 2.15 13.70 -1.42
N SER A 287 2.83 12.66 -1.89
CA SER A 287 2.64 11.28 -1.43
C SER A 287 3.65 10.91 -0.35
N VAL A 288 3.23 10.09 0.62
CA VAL A 288 4.12 9.55 1.64
C VAL A 288 5.13 8.60 0.98
N PRO A 289 6.45 8.86 1.08
CA PRO A 289 7.48 8.00 0.51
C PRO A 289 7.63 6.69 1.30
N ALA A 290 8.07 5.62 0.63
CA ALA A 290 8.50 4.41 1.31
C ALA A 290 9.81 4.67 2.09
N PHE A 291 9.90 4.14 3.32
CA PHE A 291 10.98 4.41 4.26
C PHE A 291 12.38 4.07 3.71
N PHE A 292 12.50 2.94 2.99
CA PHE A 292 13.75 2.50 2.37
C PHE A 292 13.95 3.07 0.95
N GLY A 293 13.06 3.95 0.46
CA GLY A 293 13.05 4.46 -0.91
C GLY A 293 12.51 3.48 -1.97
N GLU A 294 12.32 2.21 -1.61
CA GLU A 294 11.85 1.14 -2.48
C GLU A 294 11.09 0.07 -1.68
N PRO A 295 10.33 -0.84 -2.34
CA PRO A 295 9.67 -1.94 -1.65
C PRO A 295 10.69 -2.95 -1.11
N ILE A 296 10.38 -3.53 0.04
CA ILE A 296 11.25 -4.49 0.73
C ILE A 296 11.22 -5.84 0.04
N VAL A 297 10.03 -6.36 -0.23
CA VAL A 297 9.81 -7.64 -0.91
C VAL A 297 8.94 -7.37 -2.13
N ILE A 298 9.30 -7.95 -3.27
CA ILE A 298 8.51 -7.89 -4.50
C ILE A 298 8.31 -9.33 -5.00
N ARG A 299 7.07 -9.68 -5.33
CA ARG A 299 6.72 -10.94 -5.99
C ARG A 299 5.84 -10.65 -7.19
N THR A 300 6.36 -10.92 -8.38
CA THR A 300 5.59 -10.98 -9.61
C THR A 300 5.27 -12.44 -9.89
N SER A 301 4.02 -12.83 -9.72
CA SER A 301 3.58 -14.22 -9.83
C SER A 301 2.16 -14.26 -10.33
N PHE A 302 1.89 -15.15 -11.29
CA PHE A 302 0.52 -15.45 -11.73
C PHE A 302 -0.21 -16.40 -10.78
N HIS A 303 0.49 -16.95 -9.78
CA HIS A 303 -0.05 -17.99 -8.90
C HIS A 303 -0.70 -17.44 -7.64
N TYR A 304 -0.22 -16.29 -7.15
CA TYR A 304 -0.68 -15.74 -5.88
C TYR A 304 -0.41 -14.24 -5.73
N ARG A 305 -1.19 -13.61 -4.85
CA ARG A 305 -1.05 -12.22 -4.40
C ARG A 305 -0.92 -12.15 -2.88
N PHE A 306 -0.26 -11.11 -2.38
CA PHE A 306 -0.17 -10.87 -0.94
C PHE A 306 -1.52 -10.38 -0.39
N THR A 307 -1.93 -10.94 0.74
CA THR A 307 -3.19 -10.60 1.40
C THR A 307 -2.98 -9.98 2.78
N GLN A 308 -2.04 -10.52 3.56
CA GLN A 308 -1.86 -10.20 4.97
C GLN A 308 -0.39 -10.07 5.34
N ILE A 309 -0.10 -9.32 6.41
CA ILE A 309 1.25 -9.21 6.96
C ILE A 309 1.25 -9.20 8.48
N ALA A 310 2.21 -9.90 9.07
CA ALA A 310 2.60 -9.77 10.46
C ALA A 310 4.11 -9.60 10.56
N VAL A 311 4.57 -8.91 11.61
CA VAL A 311 5.99 -8.62 11.82
C VAL A 311 6.39 -9.02 13.22
N ASP A 312 7.51 -9.74 13.35
CA ASP A 312 8.22 -9.91 14.61
C ASP A 312 9.38 -8.91 14.66
N PRO A 313 9.26 -7.84 15.47
CA PRO A 313 10.19 -6.73 15.40
C PRO A 313 11.51 -7.00 16.12
N GLN A 314 12.60 -6.48 15.55
CA GLN A 314 13.92 -6.33 16.16
C GLN A 314 14.48 -7.63 16.77
N VAL A 315 14.33 -8.74 16.05
CA VAL A 315 14.91 -10.04 16.40
C VAL A 315 16.43 -9.95 16.40
N LYS A 316 17.04 -10.19 17.56
CA LYS A 316 18.48 -10.04 17.76
C LYS A 316 19.26 -11.30 17.37
N THR A 317 20.23 -11.13 16.48
CA THR A 317 21.21 -12.17 16.13
C THR A 317 22.33 -12.22 17.17
N PRO A 318 23.17 -13.28 17.15
CA PRO A 318 24.51 -13.19 17.72
C PRO A 318 25.24 -11.94 17.19
N GLY A 319 25.97 -11.24 18.05
CA GLY A 319 26.56 -9.93 17.71
C GLY A 319 25.65 -8.72 17.96
N GLY A 320 24.38 -8.93 18.30
CA GLY A 320 23.47 -7.85 18.70
C GLY A 320 22.84 -7.06 17.56
N LYS A 321 23.09 -7.44 16.30
CA LYS A 321 22.33 -6.91 15.16
C LYS A 321 20.87 -7.31 15.28
N ALA A 322 19.96 -6.42 14.88
CA ALA A 322 18.53 -6.63 15.00
C ALA A 322 17.84 -6.48 13.64
N TYR A 323 16.89 -7.36 13.36
CA TYR A 323 16.15 -7.38 12.10
C TYR A 323 14.66 -7.59 12.36
N ASP A 324 13.83 -6.97 11.53
CA ASP A 324 12.39 -7.25 11.53
C ASP A 324 12.10 -8.44 10.63
N VAL A 325 11.40 -9.42 11.17
CA VAL A 325 11.00 -10.63 10.45
C VAL A 325 9.58 -10.47 9.96
N LEU A 326 9.40 -10.50 8.65
CA LEU A 326 8.13 -10.34 7.96
C LEU A 326 7.51 -11.71 7.68
N PHE A 327 6.24 -11.88 8.04
CA PHE A 327 5.40 -13.02 7.67
C PHE A 327 4.29 -12.50 6.75
N ILE A 328 4.30 -12.94 5.50
CA ILE A 328 3.44 -12.43 4.43
C ILE A 328 2.51 -13.55 3.98
N GLY A 329 1.20 -13.36 4.14
CA GLY A 329 0.18 -14.30 3.72
C GLY A 329 -0.24 -14.07 2.28
N THR A 330 -0.71 -15.12 1.61
CA THR A 330 -1.18 -15.06 0.23
C THR A 330 -2.63 -15.51 0.06
N ASP A 331 -3.22 -15.18 -1.09
CA ASP A 331 -4.55 -15.61 -1.52
C ASP A 331 -4.64 -17.12 -1.83
N ASN A 332 -3.52 -17.81 -1.99
CA ASN A 332 -3.46 -19.25 -2.23
C ASN A 332 -2.99 -20.09 -1.02
N GLY A 333 -2.94 -19.49 0.18
CA GLY A 333 -2.69 -20.23 1.43
C GLY A 333 -1.22 -20.39 1.81
N LYS A 334 -0.31 -19.68 1.13
CA LYS A 334 1.12 -19.65 1.46
C LYS A 334 1.43 -18.58 2.50
N ILE A 335 2.47 -18.83 3.28
CA ILE A 335 3.09 -17.86 4.18
C ILE A 335 4.56 -17.74 3.80
N ILE A 336 4.96 -16.54 3.39
CA ILE A 336 6.34 -16.21 3.03
C ILE A 336 6.99 -15.52 4.21
N LYS A 337 8.12 -16.06 4.67
CA LYS A 337 8.97 -15.46 5.68
C LYS A 337 10.11 -14.72 5.00
N ALA A 338 10.25 -13.43 5.29
CA ALA A 338 11.29 -12.60 4.68
C ALA A 338 11.84 -11.56 5.65
N ILE A 339 13.00 -10.99 5.31
CA ILE A 339 13.66 -9.92 6.06
C ILE A 339 14.27 -8.90 5.10
N ASN A 340 14.58 -7.69 5.60
CA ASN A 340 15.49 -6.76 4.94
C ASN A 340 16.90 -6.96 5.52
N ALA A 341 17.78 -7.66 4.80
CA ALA A 341 19.09 -8.07 5.29
C ALA A 341 20.08 -6.92 5.58
N VAL A 342 19.80 -5.72 5.05
CA VAL A 342 20.64 -4.52 5.23
C VAL A 342 20.00 -3.49 6.17
N SER A 343 18.83 -3.77 6.75
CA SER A 343 18.09 -2.79 7.56
C SER A 343 18.85 -2.31 8.80
N TYR A 344 19.71 -3.16 9.36
CA TYR A 344 20.57 -2.80 10.47
C TYR A 344 21.65 -1.80 10.05
N ASP A 345 22.27 -2.03 8.89
CA ASP A 345 23.43 -1.25 8.42
C ASP A 345 23.01 0.05 7.71
N THR A 346 21.84 0.09 7.04
CA THR A 346 21.36 1.27 6.30
C THR A 346 19.84 1.35 6.21
N ASN A 347 19.31 2.58 6.13
CA ASN A 347 17.91 2.87 5.86
C ASN A 347 17.65 3.41 4.44
N LYS A 348 18.65 3.37 3.55
CA LYS A 348 18.57 4.00 2.21
C LYS A 348 18.20 3.06 1.06
N ARG A 349 18.10 1.76 1.35
CA ARG A 349 17.74 0.72 0.38
C ARG A 349 17.20 -0.50 1.10
N ALA A 350 16.60 -1.41 0.36
CA ALA A 350 16.18 -2.72 0.83
C ALA A 350 16.96 -3.84 0.13
N ALA A 351 17.28 -4.90 0.88
CA ALA A 351 17.82 -6.13 0.33
C ALA A 351 16.98 -7.30 0.86
N PRO A 352 15.94 -7.75 0.11
CA PRO A 352 15.11 -8.85 0.54
C PRO A 352 15.92 -10.14 0.65
N VAL A 353 15.73 -10.85 1.76
CA VAL A 353 16.06 -12.27 1.86
C VAL A 353 14.77 -13.00 2.18
N VAL A 354 14.35 -13.89 1.28
CA VAL A 354 13.24 -14.81 1.52
C VAL A 354 13.79 -16.05 2.20
N ILE A 355 13.41 -16.23 3.46
CA ILE A 355 13.91 -17.31 4.32
C ILE A 355 13.13 -18.59 4.04
N GLU A 356 11.81 -18.48 3.90
CA GLU A 356 10.93 -19.65 3.76
C GLU A 356 9.65 -19.28 3.00
N GLU A 357 9.13 -20.24 2.23
CA GLU A 357 7.77 -20.22 1.68
C GLU A 357 7.03 -21.49 2.13
N LEU A 358 6.09 -21.34 3.07
CA LEU A 358 5.33 -22.45 3.66
C LEU A 358 3.94 -22.53 3.05
N GLN A 359 3.51 -23.70 2.57
CA GLN A 359 2.10 -23.93 2.27
C GLN A 359 1.36 -24.21 3.59
N ALA A 360 0.78 -23.17 4.18
CA ALA A 360 0.16 -23.25 5.50
C ALA A 360 -1.27 -23.81 5.42
N PHE A 361 -2.03 -23.41 4.41
CA PHE A 361 -3.38 -23.89 4.15
C PHE A 361 -3.45 -24.61 2.81
N GLY A 362 -4.52 -25.36 2.53
CA GLY A 362 -4.73 -25.98 1.22
C GLY A 362 -4.72 -24.96 0.07
N ALA A 363 -4.28 -25.38 -1.13
CA ALA A 363 -4.23 -24.50 -2.30
C ALA A 363 -5.62 -23.89 -2.61
N GLY A 364 -5.67 -22.57 -2.69
CA GLY A 364 -6.92 -21.81 -2.89
C GLY A 364 -7.66 -21.41 -1.61
N SER A 365 -7.11 -21.72 -0.43
CA SER A 365 -7.58 -21.18 0.86
C SER A 365 -6.78 -19.93 1.22
N PRO A 366 -7.34 -18.71 1.10
CA PRO A 366 -6.60 -17.48 1.33
C PRO A 366 -6.23 -17.28 2.81
N VAL A 367 -5.05 -16.73 3.05
CA VAL A 367 -4.67 -16.24 4.38
C VAL A 367 -5.43 -14.94 4.65
N ARG A 368 -6.34 -14.96 5.63
CA ARG A 368 -7.21 -13.84 6.02
C ARG A 368 -6.69 -13.00 7.18
N ALA A 369 -5.90 -13.57 8.07
CA ALA A 369 -5.20 -12.81 9.10
C ALA A 369 -3.89 -13.49 9.52
N LEU A 370 -2.92 -12.67 9.93
CA LEU A 370 -1.67 -13.11 10.52
C LEU A 370 -1.38 -12.31 11.78
N ARG A 371 -0.92 -12.98 12.83
CA ARG A 371 -0.49 -12.31 14.07
C ARG A 371 0.65 -13.05 14.74
N VAL A 372 1.70 -12.33 15.11
CA VAL A 372 2.72 -12.86 16.02
C VAL A 372 2.20 -12.75 17.44
N ALA A 373 2.02 -13.89 18.10
CA ALA A 373 1.54 -14.00 19.47
C ALA A 373 2.70 -14.32 20.42
N ARG A 374 2.87 -13.50 21.46
CA ARG A 374 3.82 -13.71 22.55
C ARG A 374 3.06 -13.91 23.85
N ALA A 375 2.92 -15.16 24.30
CA ALA A 375 2.17 -15.50 25.50
C ALA A 375 3.12 -15.72 26.69
N GLY A 376 3.48 -14.65 27.40
CA GLY A 376 4.23 -14.75 28.66
C GLY A 376 5.58 -15.47 28.51
N ARG A 377 5.73 -16.64 29.17
CA ARG A 377 6.96 -17.46 29.14
C ARG A 377 7.00 -18.46 27.98
N ASP A 378 5.92 -18.61 27.23
CA ASP A 378 5.88 -19.53 26.10
C ASP A 378 6.64 -18.96 24.90
N ALA A 379 7.17 -19.87 24.07
CA ALA A 379 7.80 -19.49 22.81
C ALA A 379 6.79 -18.76 21.92
N ALA A 380 7.22 -17.65 21.33
CA ALA A 380 6.39 -16.88 20.41
C ALA A 380 5.95 -17.75 19.22
N ARG A 381 4.71 -17.55 18.76
CA ARG A 381 4.09 -18.31 17.67
C ARG A 381 3.45 -17.38 16.64
N LEU A 382 3.37 -17.84 15.41
CA LEU A 382 2.59 -17.19 14.36
C LEU A 382 1.19 -17.81 14.34
N ILE A 383 0.18 -17.00 14.58
CA ILE A 383 -1.22 -17.37 14.38
C ILE A 383 -1.59 -17.00 12.94
N ALA A 384 -2.03 -17.98 12.17
CA ALA A 384 -2.52 -17.81 10.81
C ALA A 384 -3.98 -18.20 10.75
N VAL A 385 -4.80 -17.38 10.08
CA VAL A 385 -6.25 -17.57 9.96
C VAL A 385 -6.61 -17.66 8.48
N SER A 386 -7.38 -18.68 8.12
CA SER A 386 -8.08 -18.80 6.83
C SER A 386 -9.60 -18.75 7.04
N ASP A 387 -10.37 -18.92 5.97
CA ASP A 387 -11.83 -18.97 6.04
C ASP A 387 -12.35 -20.19 6.83
N LYS A 388 -11.57 -21.26 6.95
CA LYS A 388 -12.02 -22.55 7.52
C LYS A 388 -11.29 -22.97 8.80
N GLU A 389 -10.06 -22.51 9.00
CA GLU A 389 -9.21 -23.00 10.08
C GLU A 389 -8.21 -21.95 10.57
N VAL A 390 -7.77 -22.13 11.82
CA VAL A 390 -6.75 -21.33 12.49
C VAL A 390 -5.58 -22.22 12.88
N LEU A 391 -4.38 -21.84 12.45
CA LEU A 391 -3.14 -22.58 12.69
C LEU A 391 -2.22 -21.80 13.63
N SER A 392 -1.61 -22.54 14.55
CA SER A 392 -0.53 -22.05 15.41
C SER A 392 0.81 -22.61 14.94
N LEU A 393 1.67 -21.75 14.39
CA LEU A 393 2.94 -22.12 13.74
C LEU A 393 4.13 -21.61 14.55
N ARG A 394 5.26 -22.34 14.47
CA ARG A 394 6.54 -21.85 15.02
C ARG A 394 7.09 -20.73 14.13
N LEU A 395 7.74 -19.74 14.75
CA LEU A 395 8.37 -18.63 14.00
C LEU A 395 9.63 -19.04 13.23
N HIS A 396 10.26 -20.16 13.62
CA HIS A 396 11.51 -20.63 13.04
C HIS A 396 11.60 -22.17 13.01
N ARG A 397 12.52 -22.69 12.20
CA ARG A 397 12.80 -24.13 12.05
C ARG A 397 14.29 -24.48 12.21
N CYS A 398 14.99 -23.72 13.05
CA CYS A 398 16.44 -23.89 13.28
C CYS A 398 16.86 -25.28 13.74
N SER A 399 16.01 -26.03 14.45
CA SER A 399 16.32 -27.36 14.97
C SER A 399 15.82 -28.49 14.07
N SER A 400 15.85 -28.29 12.76
CA SER A 400 15.57 -29.34 11.79
C SER A 400 16.74 -30.31 11.72
N ASP A 401 16.47 -31.61 11.75
CA ASP A 401 17.49 -32.66 11.59
C ASP A 401 18.17 -32.62 10.21
N LYS A 402 17.57 -31.90 9.26
CA LYS A 402 18.14 -31.64 7.93
C LYS A 402 19.32 -30.66 7.96
N ILE A 403 19.48 -29.88 9.03
CA ILE A 403 20.57 -28.90 9.17
C ILE A 403 21.71 -29.56 9.94
N SER A 404 22.68 -30.08 9.20
CA SER A 404 23.76 -30.90 9.74
C SER A 404 25.10 -30.15 9.88
N SER A 405 25.25 -29.03 9.17
CA SER A 405 26.51 -28.28 9.12
C SER A 405 26.38 -26.80 9.49
N CYS A 406 27.51 -26.21 9.91
CA CYS A 406 27.64 -24.78 10.20
C CYS A 406 27.19 -23.93 9.01
N SER A 407 27.64 -24.30 7.81
CA SER A 407 27.37 -23.56 6.58
C SER A 407 25.91 -23.64 6.17
N GLU A 408 25.25 -24.78 6.35
CA GLU A 408 23.79 -24.91 6.15
C GLU A 408 23.00 -24.01 7.11
N CYS A 409 23.36 -24.01 8.40
CA CYS A 409 22.66 -23.20 9.40
C CYS A 409 22.77 -21.69 9.11
N VAL A 410 23.95 -21.22 8.72
CA VAL A 410 24.18 -19.81 8.37
C VAL A 410 23.53 -19.45 7.02
N ALA A 411 23.50 -20.38 6.05
CA ALA A 411 22.86 -20.17 4.76
C ALA A 411 21.35 -19.97 4.83
N LEU A 412 20.69 -20.36 5.93
CA LEU A 412 19.28 -20.04 6.17
C LEU A 412 19.02 -18.53 6.26
N GLN A 413 20.02 -17.75 6.67
CA GLN A 413 19.92 -16.30 6.89
C GLN A 413 18.78 -15.91 7.85
N ASP A 414 18.28 -16.86 8.65
CA ASP A 414 17.17 -16.67 9.58
C ASP A 414 17.69 -16.04 10.89
N PRO A 415 17.24 -14.83 11.26
CA PRO A 415 17.72 -14.14 12.48
C PRO A 415 17.49 -14.92 13.77
N TYR A 416 16.54 -15.85 13.81
CA TYR A 416 16.36 -16.71 14.99
C TYR A 416 17.42 -17.79 15.10
N CYS A 417 18.04 -18.19 13.99
CA CYS A 417 18.94 -19.33 13.93
C CYS A 417 20.39 -18.90 14.09
N ALA A 418 21.19 -19.73 14.77
CA ALA A 418 22.64 -19.61 14.80
C ALA A 418 23.28 -20.98 15.03
N TRP A 419 24.49 -21.17 14.53
CA TRP A 419 25.26 -22.39 14.77
C TRP A 419 25.92 -22.33 16.15
N ASP A 420 25.55 -23.25 17.04
CA ASP A 420 26.18 -23.41 18.36
C ASP A 420 27.48 -24.21 18.20
N LYS A 421 28.62 -23.53 18.35
CA LYS A 421 29.96 -24.15 18.20
C LYS A 421 30.18 -25.29 19.18
N GLN A 422 29.70 -25.14 20.43
CA GLN A 422 29.96 -26.12 21.49
C GLN A 422 29.08 -27.35 21.33
N ALA A 423 27.82 -27.14 20.97
CA ALA A 423 26.87 -28.23 20.75
C ALA A 423 26.98 -28.87 19.37
N GLY A 424 27.66 -28.23 18.41
CA GLY A 424 27.80 -28.73 17.04
C GLY A 424 26.46 -28.85 16.31
N ARG A 425 25.50 -27.95 16.58
CA ARG A 425 24.16 -27.98 15.95
C ARG A 425 23.56 -26.60 15.80
N CYS A 426 22.64 -26.45 14.84
CA CYS A 426 21.86 -25.23 14.66
C CYS A 426 20.83 -25.07 15.79
N ARG A 427 20.76 -23.88 16.39
CA ARG A 427 19.86 -23.57 17.50
C ARG A 427 19.13 -22.26 17.26
N ALA A 428 17.95 -22.17 17.85
CA ALA A 428 17.20 -20.94 17.89
C ALA A 428 17.55 -20.11 19.15
N TYR A 429 17.27 -18.82 19.09
CA TYR A 429 17.24 -17.99 20.30
C TYR A 429 16.21 -18.55 21.29
N SER A 430 16.62 -18.82 22.53
CA SER A 430 15.70 -19.16 23.62
C SER A 430 16.07 -18.45 24.92
N HIS A 431 15.06 -17.96 25.64
CA HIS A 431 15.25 -17.42 26.99
C HIS A 431 15.91 -18.46 27.89
N GLY A 432 17.13 -18.17 28.38
CA GLY A 432 17.95 -19.09 29.17
C GLY A 432 19.28 -19.50 28.52
N VAL A 433 19.50 -19.19 27.23
CA VAL A 433 20.83 -19.33 26.61
C VAL A 433 21.72 -18.17 27.07
N SER A 434 22.41 -18.36 28.19
CA SER A 434 23.52 -17.47 28.55
C SER A 434 24.52 -17.46 27.39
N ARG A 435 24.91 -16.26 26.91
CA ARG A 435 25.87 -16.04 25.79
C ARG A 435 25.31 -16.04 24.36
N TRP A 436 24.00 -15.91 24.10
CA TRP A 436 23.51 -15.75 22.71
C TRP A 436 24.19 -14.62 21.93
N LEU A 437 24.56 -13.54 22.63
CA LEU A 437 25.26 -12.39 22.04
C LEU A 437 26.75 -12.63 21.78
N ASP A 438 27.33 -13.74 22.25
CA ASP A 438 28.74 -14.07 22.06
C ASP A 438 28.97 -14.68 20.67
N GLU A 439 29.49 -13.86 19.76
CA GLU A 439 29.85 -14.25 18.39
C GLU A 439 30.90 -15.37 18.33
N ASN A 440 31.65 -15.60 19.41
CA ASN A 440 32.61 -16.72 19.45
C ASN A 440 31.95 -18.07 19.68
N SER A 441 30.77 -18.06 20.32
CA SER A 441 29.99 -19.25 20.67
C SER A 441 28.90 -19.55 19.64
N PHE A 442 28.32 -18.51 19.04
CA PHE A 442 27.24 -18.62 18.06
C PHE A 442 27.61 -17.95 16.75
N TYR A 443 27.59 -18.72 15.65
CA TYR A 443 27.91 -18.21 14.32
C TYR A 443 26.64 -17.93 13.53
N GLN A 444 26.51 -16.70 13.03
CA GLN A 444 25.43 -16.29 12.15
C GLN A 444 25.88 -15.12 11.26
N SER A 445 25.38 -15.09 10.03
CA SER A 445 25.53 -13.96 9.11
C SER A 445 24.27 -13.82 8.25
N VAL A 446 23.35 -12.98 8.72
CA VAL A 446 22.07 -12.73 8.03
C VAL A 446 22.28 -12.05 6.67
N SER A 447 23.21 -11.10 6.59
CA SER A 447 23.40 -10.31 5.37
C SER A 447 24.08 -11.05 4.22
N THR A 448 24.95 -12.02 4.52
CA THR A 448 25.74 -12.73 3.51
C THR A 448 25.38 -14.21 3.37
N GLY A 449 24.72 -14.81 4.35
CA GLY A 449 24.49 -16.27 4.38
C GLY A 449 25.77 -17.09 4.52
N SER A 450 26.89 -16.46 4.88
CA SER A 450 28.19 -17.12 5.01
C SER A 450 29.00 -16.53 6.15
N HIS A 451 29.64 -17.40 6.94
CA HIS A 451 30.43 -17.03 8.11
C HIS A 451 31.85 -17.62 8.03
N ALA A 452 32.88 -16.80 8.28
CA ALA A 452 34.28 -17.18 8.08
C ALA A 452 34.75 -18.39 8.92
N ALA A 453 34.11 -18.62 10.08
CA ALA A 453 34.40 -19.77 10.93
C ALA A 453 33.70 -21.08 10.48
N CYS A 454 32.78 -21.02 9.51
CA CYS A 454 32.17 -22.20 8.93
C CYS A 454 33.01 -22.71 7.75
N PRO A 455 33.26 -24.02 7.62
CA PRO A 455 33.97 -24.58 6.48
C PRO A 455 33.24 -24.25 5.16
N HIS A 456 33.97 -23.81 4.14
CA HIS A 456 33.37 -23.63 2.82
C HIS A 456 32.90 -25.00 2.28
N SER A 457 31.59 -25.23 2.31
CA SER A 457 30.96 -26.25 1.48
C SER A 457 31.03 -25.75 0.04
N LYS A 458 31.61 -26.55 -0.87
CA LYS A 458 31.62 -26.25 -2.32
C LYS A 458 30.20 -26.22 -2.92
N ASP A 459 29.20 -26.64 -2.17
CA ASP A 459 27.80 -26.72 -2.57
C ASP A 459 26.94 -25.61 -1.92
N ALA A 460 27.52 -24.73 -1.08
CA ALA A 460 26.79 -23.68 -0.36
C ALA A 460 26.35 -22.49 -1.24
N GLY A 461 26.85 -22.41 -2.49
CA GLY A 461 26.45 -21.37 -3.45
C GLY A 461 25.04 -21.57 -4.06
N ALA A 462 24.36 -22.68 -3.74
CA ALA A 462 23.07 -23.05 -4.33
C ALA A 462 21.95 -23.30 -3.29
N VAL A 463 22.17 -23.05 -2.00
CA VAL A 463 21.20 -23.38 -0.94
C VAL A 463 20.05 -22.36 -0.84
N GLY A 464 20.11 -21.25 -1.59
CA GLY A 464 18.93 -20.41 -1.86
C GLY A 464 17.84 -21.10 -2.69
N GLY A 465 18.00 -22.39 -3.04
CA GLY A 465 17.06 -23.18 -3.84
C GLY A 465 17.00 -24.68 -3.50
N LEU A 466 17.33 -25.10 -2.28
CA LEU A 466 17.19 -26.51 -1.87
C LEU A 466 15.75 -26.85 -1.39
N SER A 467 14.82 -26.90 -2.33
CA SER A 467 13.70 -27.86 -2.29
C SER A 467 13.27 -28.19 -3.73
N SER A 468 14.19 -28.84 -4.42
CA SER A 468 13.84 -29.69 -5.55
C SER A 468 14.33 -31.10 -5.23
N GLY A 469 13.38 -32.01 -5.05
CA GLY A 469 13.60 -33.45 -5.00
C GLY A 469 14.05 -33.99 -3.64
N LEU A 470 13.10 -34.50 -2.86
CA LEU A 470 13.15 -35.80 -2.17
C LEU A 470 11.85 -35.95 -1.38
N TYR A 471 10.86 -36.58 -2.03
CA TYR A 471 9.67 -37.13 -1.39
C TYR A 471 10.07 -38.33 -0.50
N ASP A 472 9.21 -38.57 0.50
CA ASP A 472 9.25 -39.63 1.52
C ASP A 472 10.26 -39.46 2.67
N ASP A 473 9.85 -38.71 3.72
CA ASP A 473 9.53 -39.39 4.99
C ASP A 473 8.60 -38.52 5.85
N ALA A 474 7.45 -39.09 6.19
CA ALA A 474 6.39 -38.47 6.97
C ALA A 474 6.63 -38.77 8.46
N ARG A 475 7.35 -37.90 9.17
CA ARG A 475 7.23 -37.77 10.63
C ARG A 475 7.83 -36.45 11.14
N GLU A 476 7.05 -35.79 12.00
CA GLU A 476 7.33 -34.57 12.77
C GLU A 476 7.18 -33.20 12.09
N ASN A 477 5.94 -32.70 12.02
CA ASN A 477 5.48 -31.48 12.70
C ASN A 477 4.06 -31.13 12.24
N LYS A 478 3.05 -31.59 13.00
CA LYS A 478 1.67 -31.14 12.82
C LYS A 478 1.57 -29.73 13.39
N GLY A 479 1.19 -28.74 12.58
CA GLY A 479 0.65 -27.50 13.12
C GLY A 479 -0.53 -27.83 14.03
N GLU A 480 -0.61 -27.18 15.18
CA GLU A 480 -1.74 -27.40 16.08
C GLU A 480 -2.91 -26.57 15.56
N VAL A 481 -3.95 -27.26 15.08
CA VAL A 481 -5.23 -26.64 14.72
C VAL A 481 -5.89 -26.21 16.02
N ILE A 482 -6.17 -24.92 16.17
CA ILE A 482 -6.87 -24.41 17.34
C ILE A 482 -8.37 -24.70 17.12
N ASN A 483 -8.89 -25.73 17.77
CA ASN A 483 -10.33 -26.00 17.79
C ASN A 483 -11.02 -24.96 18.68
N ILE A 484 -11.78 -24.04 18.09
CA ILE A 484 -12.51 -22.97 18.82
C ILE A 484 -13.93 -23.43 19.25
N VAL A 485 -14.26 -24.71 19.08
CA VAL A 485 -15.56 -25.25 19.53
C VAL A 485 -15.37 -26.05 20.82
N GLN A 486 -15.96 -25.56 21.92
CA GLN A 486 -16.22 -26.39 23.10
C GLN A 486 -17.35 -27.37 22.74
N ASP A 487 -16.99 -28.50 22.13
CA ASP A 487 -17.95 -29.59 21.94
C ASP A 487 -18.14 -30.34 23.25
N LYS A 488 -19.31 -30.11 23.87
CA LYS A 488 -19.99 -31.17 24.60
C LYS A 488 -20.52 -32.17 23.58
N ASP A 489 -20.28 -33.43 23.89
CA ASP A 489 -20.77 -34.64 23.22
C ASP A 489 -19.90 -35.19 22.08
N GLY A 490 -19.15 -36.23 22.44
CA GLY A 490 -18.34 -36.99 21.52
C GLY A 490 -19.15 -37.87 20.57
N LYS A 491 -18.78 -37.81 19.29
CA LYS A 491 -18.70 -38.97 18.40
C LYS A 491 -17.83 -38.63 17.19
N GLY A 492 -16.91 -39.54 16.89
CA GLY A 492 -15.76 -39.31 16.03
C GLY A 492 -16.07 -38.96 14.58
N SER A 493 -15.14 -38.21 13.99
CA SER A 493 -15.00 -38.05 12.55
C SER A 493 -13.56 -38.36 12.15
N ASN A 494 -13.40 -39.04 11.02
CA ASN A 494 -12.14 -39.55 10.48
C ASN A 494 -11.19 -38.41 10.08
N ASN A 495 -9.96 -38.44 10.62
CA ASN A 495 -8.89 -37.48 10.30
C ASN A 495 -8.09 -37.93 9.07
N ASN A 496 -8.32 -37.29 7.92
CA ASN A 496 -7.31 -37.18 6.88
C ASN A 496 -6.56 -35.86 7.09
N ASN A 497 -5.58 -35.86 8.00
CA ASN A 497 -4.72 -34.72 8.26
C ASN A 497 -3.40 -34.89 7.49
N GLU A 498 -3.35 -34.43 6.25
CA GLU A 498 -2.09 -34.07 5.60
C GLU A 498 -1.58 -32.77 6.25
N GLY A 499 -0.36 -32.78 6.76
CA GLY A 499 0.27 -31.62 7.39
C GLY A 499 0.73 -30.58 6.36
N PRO A 500 1.08 -29.36 6.79
CA PRO A 500 1.54 -28.31 5.88
C PRO A 500 2.87 -28.73 5.21
N GLU A 501 2.89 -28.74 3.88
CA GLU A 501 4.07 -29.04 3.08
C GLU A 501 4.99 -27.82 2.98
N VAL A 502 6.30 -28.05 3.15
CA VAL A 502 7.34 -27.03 2.99
C VAL A 502 7.92 -27.18 1.59
N LEU A 503 7.60 -26.25 0.70
CA LEU A 503 8.15 -26.20 -0.67
C LEU A 503 9.30 -25.18 -0.71
N ALA A 504 10.32 -25.39 -1.54
CA ALA A 504 11.28 -24.32 -1.82
C ALA A 504 10.55 -23.20 -2.53
N ALA A 505 11.06 -21.99 -2.36
CA ALA A 505 10.76 -20.91 -3.28
C ALA A 505 11.09 -21.38 -4.70
N ASP A 506 10.06 -21.48 -5.54
CA ASP A 506 10.28 -21.68 -6.97
C ASP A 506 11.14 -20.52 -7.48
N PRO A 507 12.29 -20.79 -8.14
CA PRO A 507 12.88 -19.76 -8.98
C PRO A 507 11.84 -19.35 -10.03
N PRO A 508 11.81 -18.07 -10.46
CA PRO A 508 10.89 -17.65 -11.51
C PRO A 508 11.00 -18.65 -12.66
N PRO A 509 9.88 -19.14 -13.23
CA PRO A 509 9.94 -20.12 -14.30
C PRO A 509 10.87 -19.55 -15.35
N ALA A 510 11.91 -20.31 -15.69
CA ALA A 510 12.81 -19.94 -16.78
C ALA A 510 11.92 -19.78 -18.02
N ALA A 511 11.58 -18.53 -18.35
CA ALA A 511 11.00 -18.19 -19.61
C ALA A 511 11.97 -18.75 -20.65
N TYR A 512 11.47 -19.70 -21.44
CA TYR A 512 12.09 -20.42 -22.54
C TYR A 512 13.52 -19.98 -22.88
N SER A 513 14.48 -20.92 -22.87
CA SER A 513 15.85 -20.61 -23.29
C SER A 513 15.84 -19.90 -24.64
N VAL A 514 16.77 -18.96 -24.85
CA VAL A 514 16.91 -18.20 -26.10
C VAL A 514 16.96 -19.15 -27.31
N GLU A 515 17.51 -20.35 -27.13
CA GLU A 515 17.52 -21.42 -28.12
C GLU A 515 16.11 -21.94 -28.47
N THR A 516 15.23 -22.10 -27.48
CA THR A 516 13.84 -22.56 -27.68
C THR A 516 13.01 -21.50 -28.39
N LEU A 517 13.20 -20.22 -28.03
CA LEU A 517 12.56 -19.10 -28.73
C LEU A 517 13.06 -18.98 -30.17
N ALA A 518 14.38 -19.10 -30.38
CA ALA A 518 14.98 -19.06 -31.71
C ALA A 518 14.49 -20.21 -32.60
N LEU A 519 14.37 -21.43 -32.05
CA LEU A 519 13.80 -22.58 -32.74
C LEU A 519 12.34 -22.38 -33.11
N ALA A 520 11.53 -21.85 -32.19
CA ALA A 520 10.11 -21.60 -32.44
C ALA A 520 9.90 -20.50 -33.51
N VAL A 521 10.69 -19.42 -33.47
CA VAL A 521 10.63 -18.33 -34.46
C VAL A 521 11.12 -18.80 -35.82
N ALA A 522 12.22 -19.58 -35.87
CA ALA A 522 12.74 -20.13 -37.11
C ALA A 522 11.76 -21.13 -37.74
N ALA A 523 11.17 -22.01 -36.95
CA ALA A 523 10.16 -22.95 -37.41
C ALA A 523 8.90 -22.23 -37.91
N GLY A 524 8.44 -21.21 -37.19
CA GLY A 524 7.31 -20.37 -37.61
C GLY A 524 7.58 -19.63 -38.92
N ALA A 525 8.77 -19.07 -39.09
CA ALA A 525 9.16 -18.38 -40.32
C ALA A 525 9.25 -19.33 -41.52
N LEU A 526 9.82 -20.53 -41.34
CA LEU A 526 9.88 -21.55 -42.39
C LEU A 526 8.49 -22.08 -42.77
N ALA A 527 7.61 -22.28 -41.79
CA ALA A 527 6.23 -22.68 -42.04
C ALA A 527 5.45 -21.60 -42.81
N ALA A 528 5.62 -20.33 -42.43
CA ALA A 528 4.98 -19.20 -43.12
C ALA A 528 5.51 -19.04 -44.57
N LEU A 529 6.81 -19.21 -44.79
CA LEU A 529 7.40 -19.22 -46.14
C LEU A 529 6.87 -20.39 -46.98
N GLY A 530 6.77 -21.58 -46.40
CA GLY A 530 6.21 -22.76 -47.07
C GLY A 530 4.74 -22.56 -47.44
N ALA A 531 3.93 -22.07 -46.51
CA ALA A 531 2.52 -21.77 -46.74
C ALA A 531 2.33 -20.64 -47.76
N GLY A 532 3.12 -19.57 -47.69
CA GLY A 532 3.13 -18.47 -48.64
C GLY A 532 3.55 -18.90 -50.04
N PHE A 533 4.56 -19.76 -50.16
CA PHE A 533 4.98 -20.33 -51.45
C PHE A 533 3.89 -21.25 -52.03
N ALA A 534 3.27 -22.10 -51.22
CA ALA A 534 2.18 -22.97 -51.69
C ALA A 534 0.97 -22.15 -52.15
N ALA A 535 0.56 -21.15 -51.36
CA ALA A 535 -0.53 -20.24 -51.72
C ALA A 535 -0.20 -19.44 -52.99
N GLY A 536 1.02 -18.89 -53.09
CA GLY A 536 1.50 -18.16 -54.26
C GLY A 536 1.61 -19.04 -55.51
N TYR A 537 2.05 -20.28 -55.37
CA TYR A 537 2.13 -21.26 -56.47
C TYR A 537 0.75 -21.66 -56.99
N ILE A 538 -0.21 -21.88 -56.09
CA ILE A 538 -1.61 -22.16 -56.45
C ILE A 538 -2.25 -20.95 -57.14
N CYS A 539 -2.02 -19.74 -56.63
CA CYS A 539 -2.52 -18.51 -57.22
C CYS A 539 -1.89 -18.24 -58.60
N GLY A 540 -0.57 -18.42 -58.72
CA GLY A 540 0.16 -18.27 -59.98
C GLY A 540 -0.25 -19.27 -61.06
N ARG A 541 -0.66 -20.49 -60.69
CA ARG A 541 -1.26 -21.46 -61.63
C ARG A 541 -2.68 -21.10 -62.02
N ARG A 542 -3.44 -20.43 -61.16
CA ARG A 542 -4.81 -19.98 -61.44
C ARG A 542 -4.84 -18.73 -62.32
N CYS A 543 -3.82 -17.88 -62.23
CA CYS A 543 -3.71 -16.64 -63.03
C CYS A 543 -2.94 -16.81 -64.34
N LYS A 544 -2.37 -17.98 -64.65
CA LYS A 544 -1.78 -18.30 -65.96
C LYS A 544 -2.76 -19.07 -66.84
N LYS A 545 -3.84 -18.40 -67.22
CA LYS A 545 -4.64 -18.73 -68.40
C LYS A 545 -5.40 -17.48 -68.83
N ASP A 546 -4.68 -16.62 -69.55
CA ASP A 546 -5.07 -16.06 -70.85
C ASP A 546 -4.07 -14.94 -71.16
N ASP A 547 -3.17 -15.25 -72.10
CA ASP A 547 -2.22 -14.34 -72.70
C ASP A 547 -2.96 -13.27 -73.54
N ASP A 548 -2.24 -12.17 -73.76
CA ASP A 548 -2.49 -11.12 -74.76
C ASP A 548 -3.57 -10.08 -74.43
N ASP A 549 -3.16 -8.99 -73.77
CA ASP A 549 -2.94 -7.76 -74.53
C ASP A 549 -2.17 -6.69 -73.73
N ASN A 550 -1.20 -6.10 -74.41
CA ASN A 550 -0.16 -5.25 -73.90
C ASN A 550 -0.43 -3.81 -74.38
N MET A 551 -0.81 -2.88 -73.50
CA MET A 551 -0.42 -1.46 -73.64
C MET A 551 -0.66 -0.62 -72.38
N PRO A 552 0.15 0.45 -72.17
CA PRO A 552 0.40 1.06 -70.85
C PRO A 552 -0.31 2.41 -70.66
N TYR A 553 -0.88 2.67 -69.49
CA TYR A 553 -1.25 4.01 -69.00
C TYR A 553 -1.17 4.03 -67.45
N PRO A 554 -1.13 5.18 -66.77
CA PRO A 554 -0.06 5.65 -65.91
C PRO A 554 -0.54 5.80 -64.46
N ASP A 555 0.37 6.25 -63.60
CA ASP A 555 0.21 6.66 -62.21
C ASP A 555 -1.21 7.05 -61.76
N THR A 556 -1.71 6.36 -60.72
CA THR A 556 -2.86 6.77 -59.93
C THR A 556 -2.59 6.58 -58.44
N GLU A 557 -2.11 7.63 -57.78
CA GLU A 557 -2.47 7.92 -56.39
C GLU A 557 -3.86 8.59 -56.43
N TYR A 558 -4.94 7.87 -56.09
CA TYR A 558 -6.21 8.40 -55.60
C TYR A 558 -7.16 7.21 -55.37
N GLU A 559 -7.42 6.83 -54.12
CA GLU A 559 -8.71 6.25 -53.68
C GLU A 559 -8.70 5.98 -52.16
N TYR A 560 -9.24 6.91 -51.40
CA TYR A 560 -9.89 6.63 -50.10
C TYR A 560 -11.04 7.62 -49.90
N PHE A 561 -11.92 7.71 -50.90
CA PHE A 561 -13.19 8.43 -50.81
C PHE A 561 -14.16 7.79 -51.81
N GLU A 562 -14.79 6.68 -51.44
CA GLU A 562 -16.14 6.29 -51.89
C GLU A 562 -16.56 4.94 -51.29
N GLN A 563 -17.05 4.94 -50.04
CA GLN A 563 -17.85 3.80 -49.55
C GLN A 563 -18.88 4.16 -48.46
N ARG A 564 -19.51 5.34 -48.58
CA ARG A 564 -20.66 5.72 -47.72
C ARG A 564 -21.89 6.24 -48.44
N GLN A 565 -22.05 5.95 -49.74
CA GLN A 565 -23.31 6.18 -50.44
C GLN A 565 -23.89 4.86 -50.94
N ASN A 566 -24.48 4.10 -50.02
CA ASN A 566 -25.66 3.25 -50.24
C ASN A 566 -25.98 2.45 -48.98
N ILE A 567 -26.84 2.99 -48.12
CA ILE A 567 -27.89 2.28 -47.36
C ILE A 567 -28.81 3.40 -46.85
N ASN A 568 -29.85 3.69 -47.62
CA ASN A 568 -31.08 4.29 -47.13
C ASN A 568 -32.19 3.95 -48.12
N ARG A 569 -32.89 2.85 -47.84
CA ARG A 569 -34.24 2.58 -48.34
C ARG A 569 -34.95 1.69 -47.33
N ILE A 570 -36.25 1.97 -47.10
CA ILE A 570 -37.20 1.37 -46.15
C ILE A 570 -37.12 2.10 -44.78
N GLN A 571 -38.10 2.84 -44.25
CA GLN A 571 -39.56 2.91 -44.47
C GLN A 571 -40.15 4.25 -43.93
N ALA A 572 -41.18 4.74 -44.63
CA ALA A 572 -42.37 5.53 -44.23
C ALA A 572 -42.46 6.29 -42.86
N GLU A 573 -42.72 7.60 -42.98
CA GLU A 573 -43.37 8.58 -42.05
C GLU A 573 -44.86 8.22 -41.70
N PRO A 574 -45.64 8.91 -40.81
CA PRO A 574 -45.55 10.36 -40.47
C PRO A 574 -45.96 10.85 -39.04
N LYS A 575 -45.81 12.19 -38.84
CA LYS A 575 -46.48 13.13 -37.89
C LYS A 575 -45.85 13.27 -36.48
N LEU A 576 -45.60 14.45 -35.89
CA LEU A 576 -46.21 15.78 -36.04
C LEU A 576 -45.31 16.87 -35.37
N LEU A 577 -45.26 18.06 -35.98
CA LEU A 577 -45.00 19.42 -35.44
C LEU A 577 -43.65 19.77 -34.75
N GLN A 578 -42.99 20.75 -35.38
CA GLN A 578 -41.78 21.45 -34.96
C GLN A 578 -42.14 22.92 -34.68
N GLN A 579 -41.78 23.45 -33.51
CA GLN A 579 -41.63 24.88 -33.26
C GLN A 579 -40.29 25.15 -32.55
N VAL A 580 -39.37 25.67 -33.36
CA VAL A 580 -38.34 26.70 -33.15
C VAL A 580 -38.01 27.16 -31.71
N GLU A 581 -36.73 27.05 -31.33
CA GLU A 581 -35.99 28.17 -30.71
C GLU A 581 -34.47 28.06 -31.04
N GLU A 582 -33.88 29.18 -31.43
CA GLU A 582 -32.49 29.36 -31.89
C GLU A 582 -31.47 29.32 -30.75
N VAL A 583 -30.25 28.81 -31.02
CA VAL A 583 -29.02 29.32 -30.38
C VAL A 583 -27.89 29.42 -31.42
N THR A 584 -27.49 30.65 -31.69
CA THR A 584 -26.35 31.06 -32.52
C THR A 584 -25.03 30.73 -31.80
N TYR A 585 -24.09 30.06 -32.47
CA TYR A 585 -22.69 29.97 -32.03
C TYR A 585 -21.80 30.75 -33.00
N ALA A 586 -21.07 31.74 -32.47
CA ALA A 586 -20.01 32.46 -33.15
C ALA A 586 -18.64 31.80 -32.85
N GLU A 587 -17.82 31.63 -33.87
CA GLU A 587 -16.43 31.17 -33.80
C GLU A 587 -15.47 32.27 -33.29
N PRO A 588 -14.45 31.96 -32.48
CA PRO A 588 -13.40 32.91 -32.13
C PRO A 588 -12.22 32.91 -33.12
N VAL A 589 -11.80 34.11 -33.52
CA VAL A 589 -10.65 34.40 -34.38
C VAL A 589 -9.32 34.32 -33.60
N LEU A 590 -8.34 33.58 -34.13
CA LEU A 590 -6.97 33.47 -33.61
C LEU A 590 -6.08 34.62 -34.11
N ALA A 591 -5.36 35.29 -33.20
CA ALA A 591 -4.34 36.31 -33.52
C ALA A 591 -2.91 35.71 -33.52
N PRO A 592 -1.98 36.21 -34.35
CA PRO A 592 -0.64 35.63 -34.51
C PRO A 592 0.41 36.11 -33.47
N GLN A 593 1.30 35.20 -33.07
CA GLN A 593 2.44 35.41 -32.15
C GLN A 593 3.76 35.72 -32.90
N PRO A 594 4.71 36.48 -32.32
CA PRO A 594 6.02 36.78 -32.94
C PRO A 594 7.11 35.72 -32.66
N LYS A 595 8.05 35.59 -33.60
CA LYS A 595 9.14 34.59 -33.65
C LYS A 595 10.41 34.99 -32.87
N PRO A 596 11.14 34.05 -32.24
CA PRO A 596 12.53 34.27 -31.81
C PRO A 596 13.58 33.79 -32.84
N ALA A 597 14.74 34.46 -32.86
CA ALA A 597 15.86 34.23 -33.77
C ALA A 597 16.89 33.22 -33.21
N SER A 598 17.49 32.42 -34.10
CA SER A 598 18.58 31.46 -33.83
C SER A 598 19.90 31.93 -34.46
N PRO A 599 21.07 31.75 -33.82
CA PRO A 599 22.36 31.87 -34.49
C PRO A 599 22.79 30.55 -35.14
N ARG A 600 23.47 30.67 -36.29
CA ARG A 600 23.96 29.59 -37.18
C ARG A 600 25.33 29.03 -36.75
N ALA A 601 25.54 27.77 -37.13
CA ALA A 601 26.79 27.00 -37.07
C ALA A 601 27.85 27.43 -38.11
N THR A 602 29.11 27.12 -37.83
CA THR A 602 30.19 26.95 -38.83
C THR A 602 30.89 25.60 -38.63
N LEU A 603 30.98 24.84 -39.72
CA LEU A 603 31.61 23.52 -39.87
C LEU A 603 33.14 23.61 -40.02
N ARG A 604 33.90 22.62 -39.53
CA ARG A 604 35.02 21.99 -40.29
C ARG A 604 35.53 20.65 -39.69
N LYS A 605 35.79 19.73 -40.63
CA LYS A 605 36.27 18.33 -40.69
C LYS A 605 37.34 17.79 -39.68
N HIS A 606 37.27 16.47 -39.41
CA HIS A 606 38.33 15.52 -38.98
C HIS A 606 39.06 14.88 -40.21
N PRO A 607 40.16 14.07 -40.15
CA PRO A 607 40.77 13.24 -39.04
C PRO A 607 42.35 13.18 -39.09
N PRO A 608 43.13 12.16 -38.62
CA PRO A 608 43.08 11.17 -37.49
C PRO A 608 44.39 11.06 -36.60
N TYR A 609 44.39 10.14 -35.61
CA TYR A 609 45.50 9.40 -34.94
C TYR A 609 46.14 9.85 -33.56
N HIS A 610 46.32 8.84 -32.68
CA HIS A 610 46.83 8.65 -31.29
C HIS A 610 48.26 9.18 -30.89
N PRO A 611 48.88 8.91 -29.69
CA PRO A 611 48.46 8.77 -28.25
C PRO A 611 49.41 9.48 -27.19
N HIS A 612 49.11 9.33 -25.87
CA HIS A 612 49.97 9.37 -24.64
C HIS A 612 49.88 10.51 -23.57
N HIS A 613 49.71 10.04 -22.30
CA HIS A 613 50.26 10.42 -20.96
C HIS A 613 50.04 11.83 -20.35
N GLU A 614 49.40 11.91 -19.17
CA GLU A 614 49.94 12.21 -17.81
C GLU A 614 49.58 13.66 -17.40
N THR A 615 49.34 14.10 -16.15
CA THR A 615 49.43 13.61 -14.77
C THR A 615 48.67 14.60 -13.83
N LEU A 616 48.27 14.12 -12.64
CA LEU A 616 48.08 14.80 -11.31
C LEU A 616 47.12 16.02 -11.21
N PHE A 617 46.23 16.13 -10.21
CA PHE A 617 46.52 16.19 -8.77
C PHE A 617 45.33 15.75 -7.90
N GLN A 618 45.69 15.31 -6.68
CA GLN A 618 44.88 14.67 -5.66
C GLN A 618 44.79 15.59 -4.40
N PHE A 619 43.79 15.29 -3.55
CA PHE A 619 43.65 15.58 -2.10
C PHE A 619 42.73 16.74 -1.61
N GLN A 620 41.60 16.30 -1.04
CA GLN A 620 40.88 16.78 0.17
C GLN A 620 41.75 16.70 1.45
N PRO A 621 41.30 17.06 2.69
CA PRO A 621 40.19 17.94 3.15
C PRO A 621 40.59 18.90 4.33
N ASP A 622 39.70 19.83 4.71
CA ASP A 622 39.89 20.78 5.83
C ASP A 622 39.21 20.39 7.14
N THR A 623 39.88 20.71 8.26
CA THR A 623 39.37 20.64 9.65
C THR A 623 39.79 21.86 10.49
N TYR A 624 38.80 22.46 11.18
CA TYR A 624 38.81 23.18 12.49
C TYR A 624 39.55 24.53 12.74
N ARG A 625 38.77 25.57 13.17
CA ARG A 625 38.74 26.27 14.52
C ARG A 625 38.52 27.81 14.49
N ARG A 626 37.41 28.25 15.13
CA ARG A 626 37.16 29.29 16.18
C ARG A 626 37.99 30.62 16.24
N ASP A 627 37.30 31.78 16.32
CA ASP A 627 37.30 32.72 17.48
C ASP A 627 36.39 33.97 17.30
N ASN A 628 35.92 34.52 18.44
CA ASN A 628 35.01 35.67 18.66
C ASN A 628 35.74 37.03 18.78
N PHE A 629 35.09 38.16 18.45
CA PHE A 629 35.16 39.53 19.04
C PHE A 629 34.18 40.42 18.21
N GLY A 630 33.46 41.45 18.65
CA GLY A 630 33.34 42.23 19.88
C GLY A 630 32.29 43.35 19.69
N THR A 631 31.83 43.90 20.81
CA THR A 631 30.75 44.89 21.06
C THR A 631 31.05 46.35 20.67
N LEU A 632 30.00 47.17 20.46
CA LEU A 632 30.02 48.65 20.63
C LEU A 632 28.67 49.17 21.23
N ARG A 633 28.73 49.74 22.45
CA ARG A 633 27.88 50.84 23.00
C ARG A 633 28.58 52.16 22.62
N SER A 634 28.04 53.38 22.60
CA SER A 634 27.07 54.17 23.40
C SER A 634 26.76 55.45 22.59
N HIS A 635 25.66 56.21 22.79
CA HIS A 635 25.55 57.34 23.73
C HIS A 635 24.17 58.03 23.63
N GLN A 636 23.64 58.44 24.81
CA GLN A 636 22.89 59.67 25.18
C GLN A 636 21.78 60.24 24.25
N GLY A 637 20.64 60.76 24.72
CA GLY A 637 20.17 61.08 26.07
C GLY A 637 19.01 62.09 25.99
N ASP A 638 18.10 61.99 26.95
CA ASP A 638 17.17 63.00 27.52
C ASP A 638 16.06 63.68 26.68
N GLY A 639 14.85 63.77 27.30
CA GLY A 639 14.02 64.97 27.19
C GLY A 639 12.49 64.85 27.17
N TYR A 640 11.86 64.81 28.35
CA TYR A 640 10.64 65.54 28.77
C TYR A 640 9.31 65.58 27.94
N ARG A 641 8.26 65.05 28.60
CA ARG A 641 6.94 65.64 28.97
C ARG A 641 6.16 66.59 28.02
N ARG A 642 4.85 66.25 27.97
CA ARG A 642 3.61 67.09 28.03
C ARG A 642 3.15 67.84 26.77
N GLY A 643 1.86 67.62 26.45
CA GLY A 643 0.91 68.71 26.20
C GLY A 643 0.07 68.59 24.92
N ASN A 644 -1.21 68.20 25.09
CA ASN A 644 -2.42 68.82 24.51
C ASN A 644 -2.26 69.78 23.31
N ASP A 645 -3.01 69.58 22.22
CA ASP A 645 -4.38 70.10 22.06
C ASP A 645 -4.92 69.96 20.61
N ASN A 646 -6.24 69.85 20.53
CA ASN A 646 -7.16 70.28 19.47
C ASN A 646 -7.30 69.49 18.14
N GLY A 647 -8.55 69.14 17.83
CA GLY A 647 -8.99 68.93 16.45
C GLY A 647 -10.25 68.09 16.26
N PHE A 648 -11.41 68.60 16.70
CA PHE A 648 -12.72 68.13 16.26
C PHE A 648 -12.84 68.10 14.72
N SER A 649 -13.43 67.03 14.16
CA SER A 649 -14.59 67.15 13.26
C SER A 649 -15.10 65.78 12.80
N THR A 650 -16.37 65.57 13.12
CA THR A 650 -17.31 64.55 12.69
C THR A 650 -17.66 64.63 11.20
N THR A 651 -17.98 63.51 10.56
CA THR A 651 -19.24 63.36 9.80
C THR A 651 -19.67 61.89 9.74
N ARG A 652 -20.98 61.71 9.84
CA ARG A 652 -21.72 60.47 10.08
C ARG A 652 -22.81 60.39 9.00
N SER A 653 -22.95 59.27 8.31
CA SER A 653 -24.20 58.78 7.68
C SER A 653 -24.02 57.26 7.54
N VAL A 654 -24.81 56.34 8.10
CA VAL A 654 -26.24 56.07 8.28
C VAL A 654 -26.98 55.59 7.02
N LYS A 655 -27.08 54.25 6.95
CA LYS A 655 -28.21 53.36 6.56
C LYS A 655 -28.96 53.52 5.22
N LYS A 656 -29.06 52.38 4.52
CA LYS A 656 -30.28 51.68 4.00
C LYS A 656 -29.77 50.43 3.24
N VAL A 657 -30.08 49.15 3.53
CA VAL A 657 -31.35 48.40 3.58
C VAL A 657 -32.29 48.73 2.44
N TYR A 658 -32.48 47.80 1.50
CA TYR A 658 -33.79 47.37 0.99
C TYR A 658 -33.69 45.97 0.32
N LEU A 659 -34.62 45.12 0.76
CA LEU A 659 -35.27 43.93 0.15
C LEU A 659 -34.43 42.74 -0.30
#